data_AF-A0A815C264-F1
#
_entry.id   AF-A0A815C264-F1
#
_cell.length_a   1.000
_cell.length_b   1.000
_cell.length_c   1.000
_cell.angle_alpha   90.00
_cell.angle_beta   90.00
_cell.angle_gamma   90.00
#
_symmetry.space_group_name_H-M   'P 1'
#
loop_
_entity.id
_entity.type
_entity.pdbx_description
1 polymer ?
#
loop_
_entity_poly.entity_id
_entity_poly.type
_entity_poly.pdbx_seq_one_letter_code
_entity_poly.pdbx_strand_id
1 'polypeptide(L)'
;MRNLMKQVTLTEQAAVHNNNENGPKYDEKSASKQEWKFWQTQPVPTIGTKIDTTNIGPIESNKSVDEIRQEPYELPNGFFWDDIDIHVDEQLQELCTFLDEHYIEDDGNNFRLKYSMSFLRWALCVPDWLKKFHVGVRVTKNSKLVGFISAVPIRIRVYDKELSMVDINFLCVHKKLRLKRLSPVLIKEITRRGHLEKYFQAVYTAAPFLPGLACKARYWHRLLNVKKLLAIKFAFLGRNVTMQRMQKLYRLPETTQVAGFREMRDADMPQAWKILTQYLTKFDLAPVFSLDEFEYLCKNRSSIVSAFVVESDQGEITDFISYYHLPSTIINHPEYKTLNACYMYYYAASRTPLTDLVNDCLIQAHNSGFDVFNALDIMNNKEFLKKLKFGDGDGNLQYYVYNWKCPLMPPENSSHYQYLILSVTNNQQDLQQRHIAYGKNQIPRKPISYLPFTRLLNEISIISDDNNKNVLPWMYQRLAHTDIEMEINIRNPKIILFDLGSSYFGGWENDDTAAAGKWFYEYYKRFNVKFDRIIAFEFSSLNQHDAWEQLPSDVFPIYTLINVGVTESGKFNPWAMLQTIAQPSDHVIVKLDIDTSALENTLIKQILTDPSIHILIDELLFEHHVTVNEMIPYWGDMWDSLNDSLKDSYILFKKLRQLGIRAHSWP
;
A
#
# COMPACT_ATOMS: atom_id res chain seq x y z
N MET A 1 -8.15 -15.19 37.38
CA MET A 1 -7.70 -15.86 36.14
C MET A 1 -8.19 -15.06 34.93
N ARG A 2 -7.51 -13.95 34.60
CA ARG A 2 -8.00 -12.83 33.77
C ARG A 2 -7.15 -12.57 32.49
N ASN A 3 -6.31 -13.51 32.05
CA ASN A 3 -5.28 -13.24 31.03
C ASN A 3 -5.40 -14.09 29.74
N LEU A 4 -6.58 -14.16 29.12
CA LEU A 4 -6.75 -14.99 27.91
C LEU A 4 -7.72 -14.37 26.88
N MET A 5 -7.53 -13.10 26.52
CA MET A 5 -8.15 -12.49 25.33
C MET A 5 -7.30 -11.34 24.80
N LYS A 6 -6.87 -11.43 23.53
CA LYS A 6 -6.50 -10.34 22.58
C LYS A 6 -6.08 -11.02 21.24
N GLN A 7 -6.99 -11.11 20.24
CA GLN A 7 -7.21 -10.25 19.03
C GLN A 7 -6.23 -10.59 17.87
N VAL A 8 -6.64 -11.35 16.81
CA VAL A 8 -7.25 -11.06 15.46
C VAL A 8 -6.37 -10.14 14.54
N THR A 9 -5.99 -10.37 13.26
CA THR A 9 -6.56 -11.02 12.05
C THR A 9 -5.46 -11.66 11.13
N LEU A 10 -5.80 -12.22 9.97
CA LEU A 10 -4.94 -12.98 9.08
C LEU A 10 -5.34 -12.55 7.65
N THR A 11 -4.51 -11.74 6.97
CA THR A 11 -4.17 -11.67 5.54
C THR A 11 -2.74 -11.08 5.35
N GLU A 12 -1.80 -10.94 6.29
CA GLU A 12 -1.41 -11.55 7.59
C GLU A 12 -1.33 -13.10 7.64
N GLN A 13 -2.03 -13.83 6.74
CA GLN A 13 -2.50 -15.22 6.90
C GLN A 13 -1.45 -16.30 7.18
N ALA A 14 -0.25 -16.18 6.63
CA ALA A 14 0.82 -17.12 6.90
C ALA A 14 1.96 -16.51 7.72
N ALA A 15 1.99 -15.18 7.89
CA ALA A 15 3.20 -14.48 8.27
C ALA A 15 3.31 -14.13 9.75
N VAL A 16 2.23 -13.68 10.36
CA VAL A 16 2.29 -13.14 11.72
C VAL A 16 1.85 -14.21 12.68
N HIS A 17 2.77 -14.99 13.27
CA HIS A 17 2.56 -15.58 14.59
C HIS A 17 3.89 -15.77 15.33
N ASN A 18 4.35 -14.68 15.94
CA ASN A 18 4.79 -14.70 17.34
C ASN A 18 4.72 -13.33 18.03
N ASN A 19 3.82 -13.22 19.01
CA ASN A 19 3.76 -12.34 20.18
C ASN A 19 4.10 -10.83 20.11
N ASN A 20 4.33 -10.20 18.95
CA ASN A 20 4.58 -8.76 18.88
C ASN A 20 3.50 -8.03 18.06
N GLU A 21 3.01 -6.92 18.61
CA GLU A 21 1.90 -6.04 18.20
C GLU A 21 2.06 -5.34 16.83
N ASN A 22 2.93 -5.81 15.95
CA ASN A 22 3.19 -5.19 14.65
C ASN A 22 2.72 -6.13 13.53
N GLY A 23 1.81 -5.66 12.67
CA GLY A 23 1.15 -6.38 11.59
C GLY A 23 2.07 -6.96 10.48
N PRO A 24 1.52 -7.27 9.28
CA PRO A 24 2.26 -7.95 8.24
C PRO A 24 3.39 -7.06 7.71
N LYS A 25 4.53 -7.69 7.49
CA LYS A 25 5.78 -7.02 7.15
C LYS A 25 6.09 -7.22 5.67
N TYR A 26 6.02 -6.13 4.92
CA TYR A 26 6.18 -6.12 3.47
C TYR A 26 7.64 -5.98 3.01
N ASP A 27 8.57 -5.81 3.95
CA ASP A 27 10.00 -5.68 3.69
C ASP A 27 10.84 -6.79 4.37
N GLU A 28 11.92 -7.17 3.71
CA GLU A 28 12.81 -8.26 4.13
C GLU A 28 13.50 -8.01 5.47
N LYS A 29 13.83 -6.75 5.78
CA LYS A 29 14.55 -6.40 7.02
C LYS A 29 13.66 -6.57 8.24
N SER A 30 12.37 -6.25 8.12
CA SER A 30 11.43 -6.45 9.21
C SER A 30 11.05 -7.94 9.34
N ALA A 31 10.93 -8.66 8.22
CA ALA A 31 10.63 -10.09 8.19
C ALA A 31 11.77 -10.98 8.75
N SER A 32 13.03 -10.64 8.46
CA SER A 32 14.20 -11.36 8.99
C SER A 32 14.37 -11.26 10.51
N LYS A 33 13.81 -10.21 11.14
CA LYS A 33 13.82 -10.03 12.61
C LYS A 33 12.69 -10.75 13.34
N GLN A 34 11.83 -11.47 12.60
CA GLN A 34 10.65 -12.12 13.15
C GLN A 34 10.86 -13.61 13.36
N GLU A 35 10.23 -14.16 14.40
CA GLU A 35 10.22 -15.60 14.67
C GLU A 35 9.03 -16.26 13.95
N TRP A 36 9.32 -17.10 12.96
CA TRP A 36 8.31 -17.72 12.08
C TRP A 36 7.96 -19.14 12.54
N LYS A 37 7.25 -19.27 13.68
CA LYS A 37 6.98 -20.59 14.32
C LYS A 37 6.44 -21.66 13.38
N PHE A 38 5.51 -21.31 12.48
CA PHE A 38 5.00 -22.27 11.51
C PHE A 38 6.04 -22.57 10.43
N TRP A 39 6.51 -21.56 9.70
CA TRP A 39 7.42 -21.73 8.57
C TRP A 39 8.79 -22.29 8.91
N GLN A 40 9.28 -22.11 10.14
CA GLN A 40 10.51 -22.75 10.64
C GLN A 40 10.39 -24.29 10.71
N THR A 41 9.16 -24.82 10.74
CA THR A 41 8.91 -26.27 10.72
C THR A 41 8.60 -26.79 9.32
N GLN A 42 8.56 -25.92 8.30
CA GLN A 42 8.23 -26.27 6.93
C GLN A 42 9.52 -26.42 6.11
N PRO A 43 9.53 -27.24 5.05
CA PRO A 43 10.67 -27.40 4.15
C PRO A 43 10.78 -26.19 3.22
N VAL A 44 11.19 -25.04 3.76
CA VAL A 44 11.45 -23.81 3.01
C VAL A 44 12.79 -23.22 3.45
N PRO A 45 13.54 -22.55 2.56
CA PRO A 45 14.76 -21.87 2.96
C PRO A 45 14.50 -20.81 4.02
N THR A 46 15.36 -20.71 5.03
CA THR A 46 15.27 -19.62 6.02
C THR A 46 15.67 -18.28 5.38
N ILE A 47 15.09 -17.19 5.87
CA ILE A 47 15.34 -15.84 5.35
C ILE A 47 16.84 -15.51 5.45
N GLY A 48 17.43 -15.04 4.36
CA GLY A 48 18.84 -14.67 4.28
C GLY A 48 19.79 -15.82 3.95
N THR A 49 19.30 -17.06 3.81
CA THR A 49 20.14 -18.18 3.35
C THR A 49 20.59 -17.93 1.92
N LYS A 50 21.90 -17.91 1.70
CA LYS A 50 22.47 -17.84 0.35
C LYS A 50 22.53 -19.24 -0.23
N ILE A 51 21.74 -19.48 -1.27
CA ILE A 51 21.74 -20.72 -2.05
C ILE A 51 22.51 -20.44 -3.33
N ASP A 52 23.48 -21.31 -3.62
CA ASP A 52 24.23 -21.27 -4.89
C ASP A 52 23.50 -22.08 -5.97
N THR A 53 23.71 -21.68 -7.23
CA THR A 53 23.22 -22.34 -8.44
C THR A 53 23.63 -23.81 -8.55
N THR A 54 24.73 -24.21 -7.91
CA THR A 54 25.20 -25.60 -7.86
C THR A 54 24.45 -26.48 -6.87
N ASN A 55 23.63 -25.91 -5.98
CA ASN A 55 22.93 -26.59 -4.89
C ASN A 55 21.41 -26.38 -4.96
N ILE A 56 20.86 -26.41 -6.18
CA ILE A 56 19.42 -26.36 -6.44
C ILE A 56 18.83 -27.76 -6.25
N GLY A 57 17.71 -27.86 -5.53
CA GLY A 57 17.06 -29.16 -5.32
C GLY A 57 16.00 -29.17 -4.23
N PRO A 58 15.46 -30.36 -3.91
CA PRO A 58 14.50 -30.51 -2.83
C PRO A 58 15.17 -30.31 -1.46
N ILE A 59 14.38 -29.89 -0.47
CA ILE A 59 14.84 -29.72 0.92
C ILE A 59 14.62 -31.02 1.70
N GLU A 60 13.44 -31.61 1.57
CA GLU A 60 13.09 -32.95 2.02
C GLU A 60 12.96 -33.89 0.83
N SER A 61 13.50 -35.10 0.98
CA SER A 61 13.30 -36.18 0.01
C SER A 61 11.82 -36.55 -0.09
N ASN A 62 11.41 -36.99 -1.28
CA ASN A 62 10.07 -37.51 -1.50
C ASN A 62 9.81 -38.72 -0.60
N LYS A 63 8.66 -38.71 0.08
CA LYS A 63 8.22 -39.78 0.98
C LYS A 63 7.36 -40.77 0.20
N SER A 64 7.42 -42.05 0.57
CA SER A 64 6.49 -43.04 0.04
C SER A 64 5.07 -42.78 0.55
N VAL A 65 4.05 -43.29 -0.16
CA VAL A 65 2.64 -43.11 0.24
C VAL A 65 2.39 -43.65 1.65
N ASP A 66 3.06 -44.74 2.03
CA ASP A 66 2.92 -45.38 3.34
C ASP A 66 3.50 -44.53 4.50
N GLU A 67 4.46 -43.66 4.21
CA GLU A 67 5.04 -42.72 5.18
C GLU A 67 4.22 -41.44 5.35
N ILE A 68 3.20 -41.25 4.50
CA ILE A 68 2.32 -40.09 4.52
C ILE A 68 1.08 -40.41 5.37
N ARG A 69 0.63 -39.43 6.17
CA ARG A 69 -0.58 -39.53 6.97
C ARG A 69 -1.81 -39.76 6.05
N GLN A 70 -2.46 -40.91 6.21
CA GLN A 70 -3.65 -41.27 5.41
C GLN A 70 -4.91 -40.50 5.84
N GLU A 71 -5.07 -40.30 7.15
CA GLU A 71 -6.21 -39.58 7.70
C GLU A 71 -6.02 -38.06 7.64
N PRO A 72 -7.10 -37.28 7.44
CA PRO A 72 -7.05 -35.82 7.51
C PRO A 72 -6.46 -35.31 8.83
N TYR A 73 -5.90 -34.10 8.81
CA TYR A 73 -5.54 -33.41 10.05
C TYR A 73 -6.77 -33.12 10.90
N GLU A 74 -6.63 -33.23 12.21
CA GLU A 74 -7.72 -32.96 13.15
C GLU A 74 -8.11 -31.48 13.12
N LEU A 75 -9.41 -31.22 13.06
CA LEU A 75 -10.00 -29.92 13.25
C LEU A 75 -10.59 -29.81 14.67
N PRO A 76 -10.66 -28.60 15.26
CA PRO A 76 -11.36 -28.41 16.53
C PRO A 76 -12.82 -28.85 16.44
N ASN A 77 -13.39 -29.26 17.58
CA ASN A 77 -14.80 -29.64 17.67
C ASN A 77 -15.71 -28.55 17.09
N GLY A 78 -16.66 -28.96 16.24
CA GLY A 78 -17.59 -28.05 15.56
C GLY A 78 -17.15 -27.59 14.17
N PHE A 79 -16.04 -28.13 13.64
CA PHE A 79 -15.63 -27.96 12.26
C PHE A 79 -15.41 -29.31 11.56
N PHE A 80 -15.56 -29.33 10.24
CA PHE A 80 -15.24 -30.48 9.40
C PHE A 80 -14.64 -30.06 8.05
N TRP A 81 -13.89 -30.97 7.43
CA TRP A 81 -13.33 -30.78 6.09
C TRP A 81 -14.40 -30.99 5.03
N ASP A 82 -14.39 -30.16 4.00
CA ASP A 82 -15.25 -30.31 2.84
C ASP A 82 -14.46 -30.14 1.54
N ASP A 83 -14.85 -30.88 0.51
CA ASP A 83 -14.23 -30.83 -0.82
C ASP A 83 -15.17 -30.07 -1.74
N ILE A 84 -14.88 -28.78 -1.92
CA ILE A 84 -15.77 -27.85 -2.63
C ILE A 84 -15.83 -28.23 -4.11
N ASP A 85 -17.02 -28.57 -4.58
CA ASP A 85 -17.26 -28.95 -5.97
C ASP A 85 -17.61 -27.72 -6.82
N ILE A 86 -16.65 -27.24 -7.59
CA ILE A 86 -16.83 -26.09 -8.47
C ILE A 86 -17.67 -26.37 -9.72
N HIS A 87 -18.09 -27.62 -9.94
CA HIS A 87 -19.11 -27.95 -10.95
C HIS A 87 -20.53 -27.85 -10.40
N VAL A 88 -20.69 -27.77 -9.07
CA VAL A 88 -21.99 -27.49 -8.43
C VAL A 88 -22.12 -25.98 -8.28
N ASP A 89 -23.01 -25.37 -9.07
CA ASP A 89 -23.17 -23.92 -9.13
C ASP A 89 -23.51 -23.29 -7.77
N GLU A 90 -24.25 -23.98 -6.91
CA GLU A 90 -24.53 -23.51 -5.54
C GLU A 90 -23.27 -23.40 -4.68
N GLN A 91 -22.38 -24.41 -4.73
CA GLN A 91 -21.13 -24.41 -3.98
C GLN A 91 -20.13 -23.40 -4.54
N LEU A 92 -20.08 -23.26 -5.87
CA LEU A 92 -19.26 -22.25 -6.53
C LEU A 92 -19.74 -20.83 -6.20
N GLN A 93 -21.05 -20.58 -6.18
CA GLN A 93 -21.62 -19.30 -5.79
C GLN A 93 -21.36 -18.99 -4.30
N GLU A 94 -21.43 -19.98 -3.42
CA GLU A 94 -21.02 -19.85 -2.02
C GLU A 94 -19.53 -19.46 -1.92
N LEU A 95 -18.65 -20.12 -2.67
CA LEU A 95 -17.22 -19.82 -2.71
C LEU A 95 -16.95 -18.40 -3.24
N CYS A 96 -17.60 -17.99 -4.33
CA CYS A 96 -17.54 -16.61 -4.84
C CYS A 96 -17.90 -15.60 -3.75
N THR A 97 -18.99 -15.85 -3.03
CA THR A 97 -19.46 -14.98 -1.94
C THR A 97 -18.46 -14.95 -0.78
N PHE A 98 -17.93 -16.12 -0.40
CA PHE A 98 -16.93 -16.25 0.64
C PHE A 98 -15.64 -15.47 0.32
N LEU A 99 -15.15 -15.57 -0.92
CA LEU A 99 -13.96 -14.84 -1.36
C LEU A 99 -14.22 -13.33 -1.46
N ASP A 100 -15.38 -12.90 -1.95
CA ASP A 100 -15.78 -11.48 -1.98
C ASP A 100 -15.78 -10.90 -0.55
N GLU A 101 -16.37 -11.60 0.41
CA GLU A 101 -16.49 -11.11 1.79
C GLU A 101 -15.19 -11.19 2.60
N HIS A 102 -14.26 -12.10 2.26
CA HIS A 102 -13.16 -12.49 3.16
C HIS A 102 -11.77 -12.66 2.54
N TYR A 103 -11.58 -12.50 1.22
CA TYR A 103 -10.25 -12.73 0.62
C TYR A 103 -9.35 -11.49 0.68
N ILE A 104 -9.56 -10.47 -0.16
CA ILE A 104 -8.67 -9.30 -0.25
C ILE A 104 -9.50 -8.02 -0.34
N GLU A 105 -9.26 -7.10 0.60
CA GLU A 105 -9.76 -5.72 0.57
C GLU A 105 -8.55 -4.80 0.42
N ASP A 106 -8.70 -3.74 -0.38
CA ASP A 106 -7.73 -2.64 -0.41
C ASP A 106 -7.63 -1.99 0.98
N ASP A 107 -6.43 -1.53 1.37
CA ASP A 107 -6.16 -0.93 2.68
C ASP A 107 -7.05 0.31 2.94
N GLY A 108 -7.56 0.93 1.87
CA GLY A 108 -8.53 2.04 1.93
C GLY A 108 -10.00 1.63 1.84
N ASN A 109 -10.31 0.33 1.74
CA ASN A 109 -11.65 -0.23 1.59
C ASN A 109 -12.47 0.35 0.40
N ASN A 110 -11.77 0.87 -0.63
CA ASN A 110 -12.40 1.49 -1.81
C ASN A 110 -12.74 0.46 -2.90
N PHE A 111 -11.95 -0.61 -2.97
CA PHE A 111 -12.09 -1.67 -3.97
C PHE A 111 -12.10 -3.05 -3.32
N ARG A 112 -12.98 -3.91 -3.82
CA ARG A 112 -13.06 -5.33 -3.45
C ARG A 112 -12.97 -6.20 -4.69
N LEU A 113 -12.12 -7.22 -4.65
CA LEU A 113 -11.97 -8.14 -5.76
C LEU A 113 -13.25 -8.97 -5.94
N LYS A 114 -13.77 -8.97 -7.16
CA LYS A 114 -14.96 -9.74 -7.49
C LYS A 114 -14.58 -10.89 -8.41
N TYR A 115 -14.37 -12.07 -7.83
CA TYR A 115 -14.18 -13.30 -8.59
C TYR A 115 -15.54 -13.83 -9.08
N SER A 116 -15.76 -13.80 -10.39
CA SER A 116 -16.97 -14.39 -10.99
C SER A 116 -16.89 -15.92 -10.96
N MET A 117 -18.05 -16.58 -11.02
CA MET A 117 -18.12 -18.04 -11.11
C MET A 117 -17.31 -18.56 -12.31
N SER A 118 -17.46 -17.90 -13.47
CA SER A 118 -16.74 -18.27 -14.69
C SER A 118 -15.23 -18.11 -14.53
N PHE A 119 -14.77 -17.06 -13.83
CA PHE A 119 -13.35 -16.85 -13.55
C PHE A 119 -12.80 -17.90 -12.59
N LEU A 120 -13.51 -18.21 -11.50
CA LEU A 120 -13.06 -19.25 -10.56
C LEU A 120 -13.02 -20.62 -11.21
N ARG A 121 -14.04 -20.97 -12.00
CA ARG A 121 -14.05 -22.23 -12.77
C ARG A 121 -12.86 -22.26 -13.74
N TRP A 122 -12.58 -21.16 -14.44
CA TRP A 122 -11.40 -21.05 -15.28
C TRP A 122 -10.09 -21.25 -14.51
N ALA A 123 -9.91 -20.56 -13.38
CA ALA A 123 -8.68 -20.60 -12.59
C ALA A 123 -8.45 -21.94 -11.86
N LEU A 124 -9.52 -22.64 -11.47
CA LEU A 124 -9.47 -23.83 -10.62
C LEU A 124 -9.64 -25.16 -11.37
N CYS A 125 -10.18 -25.15 -12.60
CA CYS A 125 -10.36 -26.34 -13.46
C CYS A 125 -9.33 -26.42 -14.60
N VAL A 126 -8.07 -26.05 -14.38
CA VAL A 126 -7.02 -26.32 -15.39
C VAL A 126 -6.94 -27.83 -15.69
N PRO A 127 -6.43 -28.26 -16.86
CA PRO A 127 -6.29 -29.69 -17.16
C PRO A 127 -5.61 -30.45 -16.01
N ASP A 128 -6.07 -31.68 -15.78
CA ASP A 128 -5.65 -32.55 -14.67
C ASP A 128 -5.99 -32.06 -13.24
N TRP A 129 -6.82 -31.02 -13.08
CA TRP A 129 -7.28 -30.59 -11.75
C TRP A 129 -7.94 -31.73 -10.97
N LEU A 130 -7.81 -31.67 -9.65
CA LEU A 130 -8.36 -32.68 -8.74
C LEU A 130 -9.33 -32.02 -7.76
N LYS A 131 -10.56 -32.53 -7.65
CA LYS A 131 -11.57 -32.01 -6.69
C LYS A 131 -11.07 -31.96 -5.25
N LYS A 132 -10.30 -32.96 -4.82
CA LYS A 132 -9.68 -33.02 -3.49
C LYS A 132 -8.68 -31.89 -3.23
N PHE A 133 -8.29 -31.10 -4.23
CA PHE A 133 -7.44 -29.94 -4.06
C PHE A 133 -8.22 -28.64 -3.78
N HIS A 134 -9.55 -28.66 -3.80
CA HIS A 134 -10.40 -27.53 -3.39
C HIS A 134 -10.86 -27.72 -1.95
N VAL A 135 -9.96 -27.44 -1.01
CA VAL A 135 -10.12 -27.79 0.40
C VAL A 135 -10.88 -26.69 1.13
N GLY A 136 -12.09 -27.02 1.60
CA GLY A 136 -12.93 -26.18 2.44
C GLY A 136 -12.94 -26.62 3.91
N VAL A 137 -13.22 -25.67 4.80
CA VAL A 137 -13.54 -25.94 6.21
C VAL A 137 -14.92 -25.38 6.50
N ARG A 138 -15.81 -26.22 7.04
CA ARG A 138 -17.18 -25.84 7.38
C ARG A 138 -17.46 -25.97 8.86
N VAL A 139 -18.42 -25.20 9.35
CA VAL A 139 -18.95 -25.32 10.72
C VAL A 139 -20.00 -26.43 10.76
N THR A 140 -19.87 -27.39 11.68
CA THR A 140 -20.78 -28.55 11.79
C THR A 140 -22.24 -28.16 12.04
N LYS A 141 -22.49 -27.08 12.78
CA LYS A 141 -23.86 -26.67 13.18
C LYS A 141 -24.73 -26.17 12.03
N ASN A 142 -24.14 -25.47 11.06
CA ASN A 142 -24.88 -24.77 10.01
C ASN A 142 -24.27 -24.94 8.61
N SER A 143 -23.26 -25.80 8.49
CA SER A 143 -22.51 -26.05 7.26
C SER A 143 -21.91 -24.81 6.60
N LYS A 144 -21.74 -23.69 7.31
CA LYS A 144 -21.20 -22.45 6.73
C LYS A 144 -19.72 -22.63 6.39
N LEU A 145 -19.31 -22.25 5.17
CA LEU A 145 -17.91 -22.17 4.76
C LEU A 145 -17.15 -21.10 5.55
N VAL A 146 -16.02 -21.49 6.16
CA VAL A 146 -15.21 -20.60 7.01
C VAL A 146 -13.72 -20.60 6.71
N GLY A 147 -13.26 -21.50 5.84
CA GLY A 147 -11.89 -21.53 5.33
C GLY A 147 -11.85 -22.20 3.97
N PHE A 148 -10.94 -21.76 3.09
CA PHE A 148 -10.73 -22.32 1.78
C PHE A 148 -9.25 -22.23 1.38
N ILE A 149 -8.74 -23.23 0.68
CA ILE A 149 -7.45 -23.21 0.01
C ILE A 149 -7.54 -24.10 -1.23
N SER A 150 -6.89 -23.69 -2.31
CA SER A 150 -6.90 -24.44 -3.57
C SER A 150 -5.50 -24.80 -4.04
N ALA A 151 -5.41 -25.91 -4.77
CA ALA A 151 -4.24 -26.31 -5.53
C ALA A 151 -4.65 -26.71 -6.96
N VAL A 152 -3.79 -26.43 -7.93
CA VAL A 152 -3.91 -26.99 -9.29
C VAL A 152 -2.59 -27.60 -9.72
N PRO A 153 -2.58 -28.77 -10.39
CA PRO A 153 -1.34 -29.32 -10.94
C PRO A 153 -0.71 -28.38 -11.97
N ILE A 154 0.62 -28.29 -11.94
CA ILE A 154 1.38 -27.50 -12.90
C ILE A 154 2.78 -28.06 -13.08
N ARG A 155 3.33 -27.93 -14.29
CA ARG A 155 4.77 -28.13 -14.52
C ARG A 155 5.49 -26.79 -14.55
N ILE A 156 6.47 -26.64 -13.68
CA ILE A 156 7.30 -25.43 -13.59
C ILE A 156 8.76 -25.82 -13.79
N ARG A 157 9.44 -25.08 -14.66
CA ARG A 157 10.89 -25.03 -14.74
C ARG A 157 11.41 -24.08 -13.66
N VAL A 158 12.35 -24.55 -12.87
CA VAL A 158 13.13 -23.79 -11.88
C VAL A 158 14.60 -23.98 -12.24
N TYR A 159 15.20 -22.97 -12.86
CA TYR A 159 16.52 -23.03 -13.53
C TYR A 159 16.57 -24.16 -14.57
N ASP A 160 17.44 -25.15 -14.37
CA ASP A 160 17.62 -26.30 -15.28
C ASP A 160 16.72 -27.50 -14.93
N LYS A 161 15.86 -27.39 -13.90
CA LYS A 161 15.01 -28.48 -13.42
C LYS A 161 13.56 -28.25 -13.77
N GLU A 162 12.94 -29.22 -14.43
CA GLU A 162 11.49 -29.25 -14.63
C GLU A 162 10.84 -30.11 -13.55
N LEU A 163 9.83 -29.53 -12.88
CA LEU A 163 9.18 -30.13 -11.72
C LEU A 163 7.68 -30.19 -11.96
N SER A 164 7.09 -31.36 -11.71
CA SER A 164 5.65 -31.49 -11.57
C SER A 164 5.27 -31.16 -10.13
N MET A 165 4.53 -30.08 -9.94
CA MET A 165 4.19 -29.53 -8.63
C MET A 165 2.73 -29.05 -8.63
N VAL A 166 2.31 -28.44 -7.52
CA VAL A 166 1.00 -27.77 -7.45
C VAL A 166 1.16 -26.25 -7.34
N ASP A 167 0.32 -25.50 -8.04
CA ASP A 167 0.14 -24.07 -7.85
C ASP A 167 -0.92 -23.84 -6.77
N ILE A 168 -0.52 -23.24 -5.65
CA ILE A 168 -1.40 -22.95 -4.51
C ILE A 168 -1.97 -21.53 -4.65
N ASN A 169 -3.29 -21.42 -4.55
CA ASN A 169 -3.98 -20.14 -4.62
C ASN A 169 -5.25 -20.09 -3.74
N PHE A 170 -5.87 -18.92 -3.63
CA PHE A 170 -7.15 -18.69 -2.95
C PHE A 170 -7.22 -19.11 -1.47
N LEU A 171 -6.08 -19.10 -0.76
CA LEU A 171 -6.06 -19.29 0.69
C LEU A 171 -6.85 -18.16 1.38
N CYS A 172 -8.00 -18.50 1.92
CA CYS A 172 -8.91 -17.56 2.56
C CYS A 172 -9.46 -18.13 3.88
N VAL A 173 -9.47 -17.31 4.93
CA VAL A 173 -10.10 -17.62 6.21
C VAL A 173 -11.10 -16.54 6.56
N HIS A 174 -12.30 -16.96 6.97
CA HIS A 174 -13.37 -16.09 7.42
C HIS A 174 -12.86 -15.09 8.45
N LYS A 175 -13.21 -13.80 8.29
CA LYS A 175 -12.67 -12.69 9.10
C LYS A 175 -12.67 -12.97 10.62
N LYS A 176 -13.75 -13.53 11.14
CA LYS A 176 -13.92 -13.91 12.56
C LYS A 176 -13.02 -15.06 13.08
N LEU A 177 -12.53 -15.95 12.20
CA LEU A 177 -11.67 -17.09 12.58
C LEU A 177 -10.17 -16.83 12.32
N ARG A 178 -9.86 -15.65 11.81
CA ARG A 178 -8.49 -15.20 11.64
C ARG A 178 -7.78 -15.08 13.01
N LEU A 179 -6.45 -15.25 13.01
CA LEU A 179 -5.58 -15.54 14.16
C LEU A 179 -5.93 -16.77 15.03
N LYS A 180 -6.86 -17.65 14.61
CA LYS A 180 -7.11 -18.94 15.31
C LYS A 180 -6.27 -20.10 14.76
N ARG A 181 -5.17 -19.81 14.07
CA ARG A 181 -4.26 -20.78 13.44
C ARG A 181 -4.93 -21.76 12.47
N LEU A 182 -6.02 -21.34 11.82
CA LEU A 182 -6.69 -22.16 10.81
C LEU A 182 -5.86 -22.27 9.52
N SER A 183 -5.17 -21.20 9.10
CA SER A 183 -4.35 -21.21 7.87
C SER A 183 -3.22 -22.26 7.90
N PRO A 184 -2.42 -22.41 8.98
CA PRO A 184 -1.47 -23.52 9.11
C PRO A 184 -2.10 -24.92 8.97
N VAL A 185 -3.33 -25.10 9.46
CA VAL A 185 -4.03 -26.40 9.37
C VAL A 185 -4.51 -26.66 7.94
N LEU A 186 -5.05 -25.64 7.26
CA LEU A 186 -5.37 -25.67 5.83
C LEU A 186 -4.13 -26.00 4.98
N ILE A 187 -2.99 -25.34 5.24
CA ILE A 187 -1.73 -25.59 4.53
C ILE A 187 -1.27 -27.04 4.77
N LYS A 188 -1.26 -27.52 6.01
CA LYS A 188 -0.87 -28.91 6.32
C LYS A 188 -1.77 -29.92 5.63
N GLU A 189 -3.08 -29.68 5.59
CA GLU A 189 -4.02 -30.59 4.93
C GLU A 189 -3.83 -30.60 3.42
N ILE A 190 -3.69 -29.44 2.76
CA ILE A 190 -3.45 -29.43 1.30
C ILE A 190 -2.09 -30.02 0.94
N THR A 191 -1.05 -29.82 1.78
CA THR A 191 0.25 -30.48 1.63
C THR A 191 0.12 -32.00 1.75
N ARG A 192 -0.64 -32.51 2.74
CA ARG A 192 -0.90 -33.94 2.90
C ARG A 192 -1.59 -34.52 1.66
N ARG A 193 -2.63 -33.85 1.16
CA ARG A 193 -3.34 -34.26 -0.06
C ARG A 193 -2.42 -34.22 -1.29
N GLY A 194 -1.60 -33.19 -1.44
CA GLY A 194 -0.59 -33.11 -2.51
C GLY A 194 0.41 -34.27 -2.46
N HIS A 195 0.95 -34.58 -1.27
CA HIS A 195 1.88 -35.69 -1.07
C HIS A 195 1.25 -37.05 -1.41
N LEU A 196 -0.02 -37.28 -1.05
CA LEU A 196 -0.74 -38.51 -1.44
C LEU A 196 -0.87 -38.66 -2.96
N GLU A 197 -1.03 -37.55 -3.67
CA GLU A 197 -1.03 -37.50 -5.14
C GLU A 197 0.38 -37.40 -5.75
N LYS A 198 1.43 -37.61 -4.95
CA LYS A 198 2.85 -37.58 -5.35
C LYS A 198 3.37 -36.21 -5.80
N TYR A 199 2.69 -35.12 -5.44
CA TYR A 199 3.21 -33.76 -5.57
C TYR A 199 3.91 -33.34 -4.27
N PHE A 200 5.23 -33.22 -4.30
CA PHE A 200 6.05 -32.89 -3.12
C PHE A 200 6.54 -31.44 -3.08
N GLN A 201 6.34 -30.70 -4.17
CA GLN A 201 6.68 -29.29 -4.31
C GLN A 201 5.41 -28.49 -4.63
N ALA A 202 5.48 -27.18 -4.38
CA ALA A 202 4.41 -26.26 -4.76
C ALA A 202 4.98 -24.89 -5.13
N VAL A 203 4.31 -24.17 -6.02
CA VAL A 203 4.56 -22.75 -6.29
C VAL A 203 3.41 -21.93 -5.70
N TYR A 204 3.74 -20.81 -5.06
CA TYR A 204 2.74 -19.91 -4.51
C TYR A 204 3.26 -18.48 -4.48
N THR A 205 2.34 -17.54 -4.54
CA THR A 205 2.63 -16.12 -4.35
C THR A 205 1.97 -15.59 -3.11
N ALA A 206 2.62 -14.60 -2.51
CA ALA A 206 2.07 -13.87 -1.39
C ALA A 206 2.49 -12.40 -1.48
N ALA A 207 1.73 -11.54 -0.83
CA ALA A 207 2.04 -10.14 -0.56
C ALA A 207 3.03 -9.92 0.61
N PRO A 208 2.87 -10.59 1.78
CA PRO A 208 3.83 -10.47 2.85
C PRO A 208 5.13 -11.20 2.53
N PHE A 209 6.23 -10.75 3.13
CA PHE A 209 7.52 -11.41 2.97
C PHE A 209 7.60 -12.66 3.86
N LEU A 210 7.52 -13.85 3.27
CA LEU A 210 7.68 -15.16 3.92
C LEU A 210 9.12 -15.72 3.74
N PRO A 211 9.54 -16.70 4.55
CA PRO A 211 10.74 -17.50 4.26
C PRO A 211 10.66 -18.24 2.92
N GLY A 212 11.80 -18.44 2.25
CA GLY A 212 11.88 -19.18 1.00
C GLY A 212 11.59 -18.37 -0.28
N LEU A 213 11.82 -17.05 -0.25
CA LEU A 213 11.62 -16.18 -1.41
C LEU A 213 12.45 -16.65 -2.62
N ALA A 214 11.77 -16.94 -3.73
CA ALA A 214 12.40 -17.31 -5.00
C ALA A 214 12.48 -16.12 -5.96
N CYS A 215 11.48 -15.23 -5.98
CA CYS A 215 11.48 -14.06 -6.84
C CYS A 215 10.61 -12.95 -6.23
N LYS A 216 10.94 -11.68 -6.48
CA LYS A 216 10.15 -10.52 -6.06
C LYS A 216 9.83 -9.65 -7.26
N ALA A 217 8.54 -9.51 -7.55
CA ALA A 217 8.02 -8.65 -8.61
C ALA A 217 7.22 -7.48 -8.03
N ARG A 218 7.03 -6.45 -8.83
CA ARG A 218 6.27 -5.23 -8.53
C ARG A 218 5.12 -5.08 -9.52
N TYR A 219 3.98 -4.64 -9.02
CA TYR A 219 2.84 -4.25 -9.85
C TYR A 219 3.06 -2.90 -10.54
N TRP A 220 2.50 -2.77 -11.73
CA TRP A 220 2.52 -1.58 -12.56
C TRP A 220 1.14 -1.38 -13.18
N HIS A 221 0.73 -0.12 -13.31
CA HIS A 221 -0.62 0.23 -13.75
C HIS A 221 -0.58 1.21 -14.92
N ARG A 222 -1.31 0.88 -16.00
CA ARG A 222 -1.53 1.74 -17.15
C ARG A 222 -2.97 2.20 -17.19
N LEU A 223 -3.17 3.52 -17.05
CA LEU A 223 -4.50 4.12 -17.01
C LEU A 223 -5.13 4.15 -18.41
N LEU A 224 -6.23 3.44 -18.64
CA LEU A 224 -6.97 3.47 -19.90
C LEU A 224 -8.12 4.49 -19.84
N ASN A 225 -8.80 4.59 -18.70
CA ASN A 225 -9.90 5.51 -18.46
C ASN A 225 -9.57 6.53 -17.36
N VAL A 226 -8.75 7.54 -17.70
CA VAL A 226 -8.26 8.54 -16.74
C VAL A 226 -9.39 9.22 -15.97
N LYS A 227 -10.51 9.58 -16.62
CA LYS A 227 -11.62 10.30 -15.98
C LYS A 227 -12.23 9.47 -14.85
N LYS A 228 -12.55 8.20 -15.14
CA LYS A 228 -13.12 7.29 -14.14
C LYS A 228 -12.12 6.96 -13.04
N LEU A 229 -10.87 6.66 -13.40
CA LEU A 229 -9.83 6.31 -12.43
C LEU A 229 -9.52 7.44 -11.43
N LEU A 230 -9.59 8.70 -11.87
CA LEU A 230 -9.48 9.86 -10.97
C LEU A 230 -10.73 10.01 -10.08
N ALA A 231 -11.93 9.83 -10.63
CA ALA A 231 -13.19 9.97 -9.87
C ALA A 231 -13.29 8.96 -8.73
N ILE A 232 -12.90 7.70 -8.99
CA ILE A 232 -12.94 6.61 -8.01
C ILE A 232 -11.69 6.57 -7.11
N LYS A 233 -10.80 7.57 -7.23
CA LYS A 233 -9.55 7.68 -6.45
C LYS A 233 -8.58 6.49 -6.62
N PHE A 234 -8.65 5.80 -7.75
CA PHE A 234 -7.66 4.77 -8.11
C PHE A 234 -6.31 5.42 -8.52
N ALA A 235 -6.39 6.57 -9.18
CA ALA A 235 -5.25 7.39 -9.54
C ALA A 235 -5.43 8.82 -9.03
N PHE A 236 -4.32 9.52 -8.89
CA PHE A 236 -4.29 10.92 -8.48
C PHE A 236 -3.60 11.75 -9.56
N LEU A 237 -3.99 13.02 -9.66
CA LEU A 237 -3.26 13.97 -10.48
C LEU A 237 -1.84 14.13 -9.92
N GLY A 238 -0.87 14.40 -10.78
CA GLY A 238 0.53 14.65 -10.40
C GLY A 238 0.85 16.14 -10.42
N ARG A 239 2.02 16.55 -9.88
CA ARG A 239 2.25 17.99 -9.68
C ARG A 239 2.18 18.84 -10.97
N ASN A 240 1.22 19.76 -11.06
CA ASN A 240 0.89 20.68 -12.16
C ASN A 240 0.29 20.01 -13.41
N VAL A 241 -0.35 18.85 -13.21
CA VAL A 241 -1.06 18.11 -14.27
C VAL A 241 -2.56 18.33 -14.13
N THR A 242 -3.19 18.93 -15.15
CA THR A 242 -4.65 19.02 -15.22
C THR A 242 -5.23 17.70 -15.74
N MET A 243 -6.52 17.44 -15.48
CA MET A 243 -7.22 16.26 -16.01
C MET A 243 -7.08 16.14 -17.53
N GLN A 244 -7.24 17.24 -18.27
CA GLN A 244 -7.08 17.26 -19.73
C GLN A 244 -5.67 16.89 -20.18
N ARG A 245 -4.63 17.36 -19.46
CA ARG A 245 -3.23 16.99 -19.74
C ARG A 245 -3.00 15.49 -19.48
N MET A 246 -3.56 14.95 -18.40
CA MET A 246 -3.45 13.53 -18.07
C MET A 246 -4.19 12.66 -19.10
N GLN A 247 -5.39 13.06 -19.53
CA GLN A 247 -6.13 12.40 -20.60
C GLN A 247 -5.33 12.42 -21.91
N LYS A 248 -4.76 13.58 -22.29
CA LYS A 248 -3.92 13.68 -23.49
C LYS A 248 -2.65 12.82 -23.37
N LEU A 249 -2.04 12.76 -22.19
CA LEU A 249 -0.86 11.94 -21.94
C LEU A 249 -1.15 10.46 -22.13
N TYR A 250 -2.29 9.97 -21.64
CA TYR A 250 -2.63 8.55 -21.66
C TYR A 250 -3.46 8.10 -22.87
N ARG A 251 -3.88 9.04 -23.72
CA ARG A 251 -4.62 8.76 -24.97
C ARG A 251 -3.89 7.71 -25.81
N LEU A 252 -4.66 6.75 -26.29
CA LEU A 252 -4.25 5.73 -27.24
C LEU A 252 -4.87 6.00 -28.62
N PRO A 253 -4.26 5.50 -29.71
CA PRO A 253 -4.91 5.46 -31.02
C PRO A 253 -6.22 4.66 -31.00
N GLU A 254 -7.09 4.91 -31.98
CA GLU A 254 -8.36 4.16 -32.12
C GLU A 254 -8.14 2.78 -32.75
N THR A 255 -7.14 2.65 -33.61
CA THR A 255 -6.80 1.40 -34.31
C THR A 255 -5.39 0.93 -33.98
N THR A 256 -5.21 -0.39 -33.97
CA THR A 256 -3.91 -1.05 -33.85
C THR A 256 -2.98 -0.64 -35.01
N GLN A 257 -1.67 -0.70 -34.77
CA GLN A 257 -0.64 -0.18 -35.67
C GLN A 257 0.25 -1.29 -36.26
N VAL A 258 0.41 -2.40 -35.56
CA VAL A 258 1.15 -3.57 -36.02
C VAL A 258 0.34 -4.28 -37.10
N ALA A 259 0.93 -4.38 -38.30
CA ALA A 259 0.33 -5.10 -39.41
C ALA A 259 0.10 -6.58 -39.05
N GLY A 260 -1.07 -7.11 -39.35
CA GLY A 260 -1.43 -8.50 -39.03
C GLY A 260 -1.85 -8.74 -37.58
N PHE A 261 -1.88 -7.71 -36.72
CA PHE A 261 -2.39 -7.84 -35.36
C PHE A 261 -3.90 -8.09 -35.36
N ARG A 262 -4.33 -9.20 -34.76
CA ARG A 262 -5.75 -9.59 -34.66
C ARG A 262 -6.01 -10.50 -33.48
N GLU A 263 -7.28 -10.73 -33.16
CA GLU A 263 -7.68 -11.75 -32.19
C GLU A 263 -7.21 -13.15 -32.60
N MET A 264 -6.79 -13.94 -31.61
CA MET A 264 -6.41 -15.33 -31.78
C MET A 264 -7.64 -16.20 -32.05
N ARG A 265 -7.57 -17.01 -33.10
CA ARG A 265 -8.58 -18.01 -33.48
C ARG A 265 -8.15 -19.39 -33.02
N ASP A 266 -9.09 -20.33 -32.94
CA ASP A 266 -8.80 -21.72 -32.55
C ASP A 266 -7.74 -22.38 -33.44
N ALA A 267 -7.73 -22.08 -34.74
CA ALA A 267 -6.72 -22.60 -35.68
C ALA A 267 -5.30 -22.07 -35.44
N ASP A 268 -5.13 -20.94 -34.75
CA ASP A 268 -3.82 -20.34 -34.47
C ASP A 268 -3.14 -20.95 -33.23
N MET A 269 -3.91 -21.63 -32.36
CA MET A 269 -3.44 -22.08 -31.04
C MET A 269 -2.21 -22.97 -31.08
N PRO A 270 -2.09 -23.97 -31.99
CA PRO A 270 -0.88 -24.80 -32.04
C PRO A 270 0.39 -24.00 -32.38
N GLN A 271 0.29 -22.99 -33.26
CA GLN A 271 1.42 -22.13 -33.60
C GLN A 271 1.75 -21.18 -32.46
N ALA A 272 0.72 -20.55 -31.86
CA ALA A 272 0.88 -19.65 -30.71
C ALA A 272 1.50 -20.36 -29.49
N TRP A 273 1.07 -21.60 -29.21
CA TRP A 273 1.65 -22.45 -28.16
C TRP A 273 3.13 -22.72 -28.41
N LYS A 274 3.50 -23.05 -29.65
CA LYS A 274 4.89 -23.36 -30.01
C LYS A 274 5.81 -22.16 -29.80
N ILE A 275 5.40 -20.97 -30.25
CA ILE A 275 6.19 -19.75 -30.06
C ILE A 275 6.26 -19.35 -28.58
N LEU A 276 5.17 -19.51 -27.82
CA LEU A 276 5.16 -19.20 -26.40
C LEU A 276 6.07 -20.14 -25.62
N THR A 277 5.92 -21.45 -25.80
CA THR A 277 6.75 -22.45 -25.11
C THR A 277 8.23 -22.23 -25.39
N GLN A 278 8.60 -21.92 -26.64
CA GLN A 278 9.97 -21.57 -27.01
C GLN A 278 10.45 -20.24 -26.39
N TYR A 279 9.56 -19.25 -26.29
CA TYR A 279 9.88 -17.97 -25.68
C TYR A 279 10.11 -18.10 -24.16
N LEU A 280 9.30 -18.93 -23.49
CA LEU A 280 9.36 -19.15 -22.05
C LEU A 280 10.64 -19.88 -21.60
N THR A 281 11.37 -20.55 -22.49
CA THR A 281 12.67 -21.18 -22.15
C THR A 281 13.76 -20.18 -21.79
N LYS A 282 13.53 -18.88 -22.00
CA LYS A 282 14.48 -17.81 -21.64
C LYS A 282 14.48 -17.49 -20.15
N PHE A 283 13.49 -17.98 -19.39
CA PHE A 283 13.27 -17.63 -17.99
C PHE A 283 13.55 -18.82 -17.06
N ASP A 284 14.07 -18.53 -15.88
CA ASP A 284 14.46 -19.54 -14.88
C ASP A 284 13.26 -20.04 -14.08
N LEU A 285 12.24 -19.21 -13.82
CA LEU A 285 10.97 -19.63 -13.21
C LEU A 285 9.85 -19.52 -14.25
N ALA A 286 9.52 -20.63 -14.90
CA ALA A 286 8.61 -20.63 -16.05
C ALA A 286 7.69 -21.85 -16.08
N PRO A 287 6.42 -21.68 -16.44
CA PRO A 287 5.56 -22.82 -16.70
C PRO A 287 5.95 -23.58 -17.98
N VAL A 288 5.72 -24.88 -17.98
CA VAL A 288 5.92 -25.78 -19.12
C VAL A 288 4.56 -26.31 -19.56
N PHE A 289 3.93 -25.58 -20.48
CA PHE A 289 2.59 -25.88 -20.96
C PHE A 289 2.57 -26.99 -22.00
N SER A 290 1.66 -27.94 -21.81
CA SER A 290 1.10 -28.73 -22.90
C SER A 290 0.18 -27.88 -23.79
N LEU A 291 -0.17 -28.41 -24.96
CA LEU A 291 -1.13 -27.75 -25.83
C LEU A 291 -2.50 -27.61 -25.13
N ASP A 292 -2.99 -28.66 -24.48
CA ASP A 292 -4.28 -28.65 -23.77
C ASP A 292 -4.34 -27.59 -22.66
N GLU A 293 -3.25 -27.45 -21.88
CA GLU A 293 -3.12 -26.39 -20.87
C GLU A 293 -3.13 -25.00 -21.50
N PHE A 294 -2.39 -24.80 -22.59
CA PHE A 294 -2.35 -23.53 -23.31
C PHE A 294 -3.70 -23.17 -23.93
N GLU A 295 -4.36 -24.11 -24.61
CA GLU A 295 -5.70 -23.90 -25.17
C GLU A 295 -6.69 -23.57 -24.05
N TYR A 296 -6.64 -24.28 -22.94
CA TYR A 296 -7.51 -23.99 -21.81
C TYR A 296 -7.24 -22.62 -21.19
N LEU A 297 -5.99 -22.17 -21.07
CA LEU A 297 -5.65 -20.91 -20.39
C LEU A 297 -5.77 -19.68 -21.29
N CYS A 298 -5.38 -19.79 -22.56
CA CYS A 298 -5.23 -18.66 -23.47
C CYS A 298 -6.36 -18.53 -24.50
N LYS A 299 -7.27 -19.50 -24.61
CA LYS A 299 -8.43 -19.38 -25.51
C LYS A 299 -9.31 -18.20 -25.13
N ASN A 300 -9.59 -17.35 -26.11
CA ASN A 300 -10.49 -16.21 -25.97
C ASN A 300 -11.81 -16.62 -25.32
N ARG A 301 -12.08 -16.08 -24.14
CA ARG A 301 -13.33 -16.27 -23.40
C ARG A 301 -13.79 -14.92 -22.87
N SER A 302 -14.99 -14.53 -23.29
CA SER A 302 -15.60 -13.27 -22.87
C SER A 302 -15.58 -13.13 -21.35
N SER A 303 -15.16 -11.96 -20.86
CA SER A 303 -15.06 -11.63 -19.43
C SER A 303 -14.04 -12.45 -18.63
N ILE A 304 -13.17 -13.23 -19.27
CA ILE A 304 -12.14 -14.05 -18.60
C ILE A 304 -10.76 -13.76 -19.18
N VAL A 305 -10.55 -13.99 -20.48
CA VAL A 305 -9.23 -13.86 -21.11
C VAL A 305 -9.38 -13.42 -22.56
N SER A 306 -8.50 -12.50 -22.96
CA SER A 306 -8.36 -12.01 -24.33
C SER A 306 -6.95 -12.28 -24.82
N ALA A 307 -6.82 -12.83 -26.02
CA ALA A 307 -5.59 -13.26 -26.65
C ALA A 307 -5.57 -12.84 -28.12
N PHE A 308 -4.39 -12.39 -28.54
CA PHE A 308 -4.13 -11.79 -29.84
C PHE A 308 -2.84 -12.38 -30.42
N VAL A 309 -2.77 -12.35 -31.75
CA VAL A 309 -1.63 -12.83 -32.53
C VAL A 309 -1.25 -11.80 -33.59
N VAL A 310 -0.01 -11.88 -34.07
CA VAL A 310 0.43 -11.19 -35.28
C VAL A 310 0.62 -12.24 -36.37
N GLU A 311 -0.14 -12.10 -37.45
CA GLU A 311 -0.06 -12.94 -38.64
C GLU A 311 0.79 -12.24 -39.71
N SER A 312 1.82 -12.93 -40.20
CA SER A 312 2.63 -12.43 -41.31
C SER A 312 1.89 -12.51 -42.65
N ASP A 313 2.40 -11.85 -43.68
CA ASP A 313 1.84 -11.91 -45.04
C ASP A 313 1.79 -13.34 -45.64
N GLN A 314 2.55 -14.28 -45.05
CA GLN A 314 2.59 -15.70 -45.44
C GLN A 314 1.58 -16.57 -44.67
N GLY A 315 0.80 -15.99 -43.75
CA GLY A 315 -0.14 -16.71 -42.89
C GLY A 315 0.48 -17.39 -41.67
N GLU A 316 1.77 -17.14 -41.39
CA GLU A 316 2.44 -17.67 -40.20
C GLU A 316 2.20 -16.76 -38.98
N ILE A 317 1.97 -17.36 -37.82
CA ILE A 317 1.87 -16.64 -36.54
C ILE A 317 3.26 -16.34 -36.00
N THR A 318 3.59 -15.05 -35.86
CA THR A 318 4.94 -14.60 -35.48
C THR A 318 5.03 -14.21 -34.01
N ASP A 319 3.95 -13.65 -33.47
CA ASP A 319 3.89 -13.10 -32.12
C ASP A 319 2.54 -13.44 -31.47
N PHE A 320 2.53 -13.55 -30.14
CA PHE A 320 1.35 -13.85 -29.32
C PHE A 320 1.33 -12.94 -28.09
N ILE A 321 0.16 -12.47 -27.68
CA ILE A 321 -0.03 -11.69 -26.45
C ILE A 321 -1.42 -11.90 -25.87
N SER A 322 -1.53 -11.95 -24.54
CA SER A 322 -2.80 -12.13 -23.84
C SER A 322 -2.91 -11.32 -22.55
N TYR A 323 -4.14 -11.08 -22.12
CA TYR A 323 -4.48 -10.52 -20.82
C TYR A 323 -5.76 -11.16 -20.27
N TYR A 324 -5.85 -11.30 -18.94
CA TYR A 324 -7.06 -11.78 -18.27
C TYR A 324 -7.84 -10.64 -17.63
N HIS A 325 -9.13 -10.87 -17.42
CA HIS A 325 -10.10 -9.90 -16.95
C HIS A 325 -10.37 -10.17 -15.48
N LEU A 326 -10.20 -9.16 -14.62
CA LEU A 326 -10.48 -9.31 -13.20
C LEU A 326 -11.05 -8.01 -12.64
N PRO A 327 -12.37 -7.80 -12.77
CA PRO A 327 -13.01 -6.58 -12.31
C PRO A 327 -13.05 -6.52 -10.77
N SER A 328 -13.11 -5.29 -10.25
CA SER A 328 -13.28 -5.02 -8.82
C SER A 328 -14.58 -4.26 -8.57
N THR A 329 -15.26 -4.57 -7.46
CA THR A 329 -16.39 -3.79 -6.96
C THR A 329 -15.87 -2.48 -6.36
N ILE A 330 -16.50 -1.37 -6.71
CA ILE A 330 -16.21 -0.05 -6.14
C ILE A 330 -17.19 0.17 -4.99
N ILE A 331 -16.65 0.42 -3.79
CA ILE A 331 -17.43 0.55 -2.56
C ILE A 331 -17.82 2.03 -2.37
N ASN A 332 -19.08 2.29 -1.99
CA ASN A 332 -19.60 3.61 -1.59
C ASN A 332 -19.45 4.75 -2.62
N HIS A 333 -19.36 4.46 -3.92
CA HIS A 333 -19.34 5.49 -4.97
C HIS A 333 -20.72 5.66 -5.63
N PRO A 334 -21.26 6.89 -5.79
CA PRO A 334 -22.63 7.12 -6.27
C PRO A 334 -22.85 6.74 -7.74
N GLU A 335 -21.84 6.95 -8.60
CA GLU A 335 -21.94 6.71 -10.06
C GLU A 335 -21.33 5.37 -10.51
N TYR A 336 -20.06 5.10 -10.16
CA TYR A 336 -19.35 3.89 -10.58
C TYR A 336 -19.50 2.73 -9.59
N LYS A 337 -19.91 1.55 -10.08
CA LYS A 337 -20.04 0.32 -9.27
C LYS A 337 -18.93 -0.70 -9.48
N THR A 338 -18.25 -0.63 -10.62
CA THR A 338 -17.25 -1.63 -11.03
C THR A 338 -16.06 -0.94 -11.67
N LEU A 339 -14.86 -1.34 -11.25
CA LEU A 339 -13.59 -1.03 -11.89
C LEU A 339 -13.27 -2.20 -12.83
N ASN A 340 -13.26 -1.94 -14.14
CA ASN A 340 -12.90 -2.94 -15.15
C ASN A 340 -11.38 -2.96 -15.28
N ALA A 341 -10.74 -3.87 -14.55
CA ALA A 341 -9.31 -4.07 -14.62
C ALA A 341 -8.97 -5.32 -15.44
N CYS A 342 -7.91 -5.22 -16.24
CA CYS A 342 -7.29 -6.35 -16.92
C CYS A 342 -5.82 -6.47 -16.52
N TYR A 343 -5.27 -7.67 -16.67
CA TYR A 343 -3.94 -8.02 -16.21
C TYR A 343 -3.19 -8.71 -17.33
N MET A 344 -2.00 -8.20 -17.63
CA MET A 344 -1.08 -8.84 -18.56
C MET A 344 -0.87 -10.30 -18.15
N TYR A 345 -0.93 -11.17 -19.15
CA TYR A 345 -0.73 -12.60 -18.95
C TYR A 345 0.48 -13.05 -19.77
N TYR A 346 0.36 -14.09 -20.59
CA TYR A 346 1.48 -14.57 -21.40
C TYR A 346 1.62 -13.83 -22.73
N TYR A 347 2.86 -13.72 -23.20
CA TYR A 347 3.20 -13.22 -24.52
C TYR A 347 4.49 -13.85 -25.06
N ALA A 348 4.64 -13.82 -26.37
CA ALA A 348 5.86 -14.16 -27.09
C ALA A 348 6.05 -13.16 -28.22
N ALA A 349 7.10 -12.34 -28.12
CA ALA A 349 7.49 -11.38 -29.15
C ALA A 349 8.75 -11.89 -29.85
N SER A 350 8.62 -12.24 -31.14
CA SER A 350 9.68 -12.81 -31.97
C SER A 350 10.12 -11.86 -33.08
N ARG A 351 9.16 -11.26 -33.81
CA ARG A 351 9.44 -10.34 -34.93
C ARG A 351 9.07 -8.90 -34.60
N THR A 352 7.96 -8.72 -33.88
CA THR A 352 7.45 -7.39 -33.52
C THR A 352 8.21 -6.86 -32.30
N PRO A 353 8.67 -5.59 -32.30
CA PRO A 353 9.22 -4.98 -31.08
C PRO A 353 8.21 -5.08 -29.94
N LEU A 354 8.65 -5.56 -28.77
CA LEU A 354 7.75 -5.82 -27.64
C LEU A 354 6.92 -4.59 -27.23
N THR A 355 7.51 -3.39 -27.32
CA THR A 355 6.81 -2.13 -27.02
C THR A 355 5.62 -1.90 -27.97
N ASP A 356 5.74 -2.24 -29.25
CA ASP A 356 4.68 -2.04 -30.25
C ASP A 356 3.58 -3.09 -30.09
N LEU A 357 3.95 -4.35 -29.85
CA LEU A 357 3.02 -5.44 -29.56
C LEU A 357 2.15 -5.14 -28.33
N VAL A 358 2.76 -4.66 -27.25
CA VAL A 358 2.04 -4.30 -26.04
C VAL A 358 1.21 -3.03 -26.24
N ASN A 359 1.68 -2.06 -27.02
CA ASN A 359 0.89 -0.86 -27.34
C ASN A 359 -0.44 -1.23 -28.03
N ASP A 360 -0.41 -2.14 -29.00
CA ASP A 360 -1.62 -2.60 -29.69
C ASP A 360 -2.55 -3.42 -28.78
N CYS A 361 -1.97 -4.21 -27.88
CA CYS A 361 -2.73 -4.87 -26.81
C CYS A 361 -3.45 -3.86 -25.88
N LEU A 362 -2.80 -2.75 -25.53
CA LEU A 362 -3.43 -1.66 -24.77
C LEU A 362 -4.55 -0.97 -25.54
N ILE A 363 -4.39 -0.78 -26.86
CA ILE A 363 -5.45 -0.22 -27.73
C ILE A 363 -6.68 -1.13 -27.68
N GLN A 364 -6.50 -2.45 -27.84
CA GLN A 364 -7.63 -3.40 -27.76
C GLN A 364 -8.28 -3.43 -26.39
N ALA A 365 -7.51 -3.39 -25.31
CA ALA A 365 -8.07 -3.31 -23.96
C ALA A 365 -8.86 -2.00 -23.75
N HIS A 366 -8.36 -0.87 -24.24
CA HIS A 366 -9.08 0.40 -24.18
C HIS A 366 -10.40 0.36 -24.96
N ASN A 367 -10.36 -0.14 -26.20
CA ASN A 367 -11.53 -0.28 -27.07
C ASN A 367 -12.57 -1.25 -26.49
N SER A 368 -12.13 -2.23 -25.71
CA SER A 368 -12.99 -3.18 -24.99
C SER A 368 -13.59 -2.61 -23.69
N GLY A 369 -13.31 -1.34 -23.36
CA GLY A 369 -13.90 -0.66 -22.20
C GLY A 369 -13.22 -0.96 -20.86
N PHE A 370 -11.96 -1.42 -20.87
CA PHE A 370 -11.17 -1.52 -19.64
C PHE A 370 -10.74 -0.14 -19.13
N ASP A 371 -10.72 0.00 -17.81
CA ASP A 371 -10.35 1.25 -17.14
C ASP A 371 -8.86 1.31 -16.84
N VAL A 372 -8.26 0.18 -16.49
CA VAL A 372 -6.84 0.05 -16.14
C VAL A 372 -6.27 -1.27 -16.64
N PHE A 373 -5.04 -1.22 -17.14
CA PHE A 373 -4.26 -2.39 -17.53
C PHE A 373 -3.09 -2.59 -16.57
N ASN A 374 -3.04 -3.74 -15.91
CA ASN A 374 -2.06 -4.06 -14.89
C ASN A 374 -0.99 -5.00 -15.45
N ALA A 375 0.25 -4.84 -15.01
CA ALA A 375 1.35 -5.74 -15.34
C ALA A 375 2.29 -5.90 -14.14
N LEU A 376 3.04 -6.99 -14.10
CA LEU A 376 4.16 -7.16 -13.17
C LEU A 376 5.47 -6.81 -13.89
N ASP A 377 6.53 -6.45 -13.16
CA ASP A 377 7.86 -6.24 -13.77
C ASP A 377 8.65 -7.53 -14.01
N ILE A 378 7.94 -8.65 -14.20
CA ILE A 378 8.49 -9.93 -14.61
C ILE A 378 8.72 -10.02 -16.12
N MET A 379 9.40 -11.07 -16.57
CA MET A 379 9.79 -11.25 -17.97
C MET A 379 10.52 -10.01 -18.52
N ASN A 380 10.33 -9.68 -19.80
CA ASN A 380 10.91 -8.51 -20.44
C ASN A 380 10.04 -7.26 -20.27
N ASN A 381 9.14 -7.20 -19.27
CA ASN A 381 8.15 -6.13 -19.17
C ASN A 381 8.79 -4.74 -18.99
N LYS A 382 9.94 -4.67 -18.30
CA LYS A 382 10.69 -3.41 -18.10
C LYS A 382 11.07 -2.69 -19.40
N GLU A 383 11.14 -3.39 -20.53
CA GLU A 383 11.43 -2.79 -21.84
C GLU A 383 10.36 -1.81 -22.32
N PHE A 384 9.09 -2.04 -21.94
CA PHE A 384 7.95 -1.23 -22.39
C PHE A 384 7.29 -0.44 -21.26
N LEU A 385 7.36 -0.87 -19.99
CA LEU A 385 6.58 -0.30 -18.89
C LEU A 385 6.64 1.23 -18.87
N LYS A 386 7.84 1.81 -18.80
CA LYS A 386 8.01 3.28 -18.80
C LYS A 386 7.65 3.93 -20.14
N LYS A 387 8.02 3.31 -21.27
CA LYS A 387 7.75 3.84 -22.62
C LYS A 387 6.25 3.95 -22.90
N LEU A 388 5.50 2.96 -22.46
CA LEU A 388 4.04 2.89 -22.57
C LEU A 388 3.34 3.50 -21.36
N LYS A 389 4.04 4.25 -20.51
CA LYS A 389 3.47 5.07 -19.43
C LYS A 389 2.77 4.25 -18.35
N PHE A 390 3.21 3.02 -18.08
CA PHE A 390 2.84 2.35 -16.85
C PHE A 390 3.45 3.11 -15.67
N GLY A 391 2.66 3.34 -14.62
CA GLY A 391 3.13 3.86 -13.34
C GLY A 391 3.46 2.74 -12.38
N ASP A 392 4.47 2.94 -11.53
CA ASP A 392 4.80 2.01 -10.46
C ASP A 392 3.61 1.86 -9.50
N GLY A 393 3.20 0.62 -9.23
CA GLY A 393 2.35 0.28 -8.10
C GLY A 393 3.16 0.15 -6.80
N ASP A 394 2.46 0.16 -5.68
CA ASP A 394 2.97 -0.10 -4.33
C ASP A 394 3.05 -1.60 -4.01
N GLY A 395 2.13 -2.39 -4.57
CA GLY A 395 2.09 -3.84 -4.41
C GLY A 395 3.33 -4.54 -4.95
N ASN A 396 4.00 -5.34 -4.11
CA ASN A 396 5.02 -6.29 -4.55
C ASN A 396 4.48 -7.70 -4.39
N LEU A 397 4.60 -8.51 -5.43
CA LEU A 397 4.22 -9.91 -5.42
C LEU A 397 5.49 -10.76 -5.24
N GLN A 398 5.52 -11.56 -4.18
CA GLN A 398 6.63 -12.45 -3.87
C GLN A 398 6.27 -13.87 -4.31
N TYR A 399 7.20 -14.52 -5.02
CA TYR A 399 7.08 -15.91 -5.46
C TYR A 399 7.87 -16.83 -4.54
N TYR A 400 7.30 -17.98 -4.25
CA TYR A 400 7.84 -18.99 -3.36
C TYR A 400 7.74 -20.37 -3.99
N VAL A 401 8.73 -21.23 -3.71
CA VAL A 401 8.70 -22.64 -4.08
C VAL A 401 8.81 -23.48 -2.81
N TYR A 402 7.74 -24.18 -2.45
CA TYR A 402 7.69 -25.07 -1.29
C TYR A 402 8.51 -26.34 -1.54
N ASN A 403 9.24 -26.80 -0.52
CA ASN A 403 10.12 -27.96 -0.56
C ASN A 403 11.16 -27.90 -1.69
N TRP A 404 11.65 -26.70 -1.99
CA TRP A 404 12.68 -26.47 -2.99
C TRP A 404 13.59 -25.34 -2.54
N LYS A 405 14.90 -25.53 -2.72
CA LYS A 405 15.91 -24.50 -2.52
C LYS A 405 16.46 -24.09 -3.89
N CYS A 406 16.43 -22.80 -4.16
CA CYS A 406 17.05 -22.20 -5.34
C CYS A 406 17.56 -20.79 -5.01
N PRO A 407 18.54 -20.27 -5.76
CA PRO A 407 18.94 -18.87 -5.64
C PRO A 407 17.79 -17.90 -5.91
N LEU A 408 17.87 -16.71 -5.32
CA LEU A 408 16.92 -15.63 -5.59
C LEU A 408 17.05 -15.18 -7.05
N MET A 409 15.94 -15.21 -7.77
CA MET A 409 15.85 -14.80 -9.17
C MET A 409 15.44 -13.33 -9.28
N PRO A 410 16.06 -12.56 -10.20
CA PRO A 410 15.53 -11.27 -10.59
C PRO A 410 14.16 -11.45 -11.26
N PRO A 411 13.22 -10.49 -11.14
CA PRO A 411 11.89 -10.61 -11.72
C PRO A 411 11.90 -10.86 -13.22
N GLU A 412 12.91 -10.34 -13.93
CA GLU A 412 13.11 -10.54 -15.36
C GLU A 412 13.32 -12.00 -15.75
N ASN A 413 13.76 -12.85 -14.82
CA ASN A 413 13.93 -14.29 -15.01
C ASN A 413 12.71 -15.10 -14.55
N SER A 414 11.63 -14.44 -14.16
CA SER A 414 10.35 -15.09 -13.87
C SER A 414 9.35 -14.84 -14.99
N SER A 415 8.58 -15.87 -15.34
CA SER A 415 7.44 -15.78 -16.26
C SER A 415 6.19 -16.44 -15.70
N HIS A 416 6.23 -16.90 -14.45
CA HIS A 416 5.07 -17.48 -13.80
C HIS A 416 4.06 -16.38 -13.44
N TYR A 417 2.79 -16.58 -13.77
CA TYR A 417 1.70 -15.67 -13.38
C TYR A 417 0.74 -16.41 -12.43
N GLN A 418 0.30 -15.71 -11.39
CA GLN A 418 -0.79 -16.16 -10.52
C GLN A 418 -1.91 -15.12 -10.44
N TYR A 419 -3.14 -15.58 -10.20
CA TYR A 419 -4.36 -14.77 -10.17
C TYR A 419 -4.54 -13.95 -8.87
N LEU A 420 -3.44 -13.57 -8.21
CA LEU A 420 -3.43 -12.84 -6.94
C LEU A 420 -3.25 -11.34 -7.17
N ILE A 421 -4.23 -10.52 -6.79
CA ILE A 421 -4.10 -9.05 -6.86
C ILE A 421 -3.63 -8.51 -5.50
N LEU A 422 -2.67 -7.59 -5.57
CA LEU A 422 -2.35 -6.69 -4.46
C LEU A 422 -3.10 -5.38 -4.60
N SER A 423 -3.57 -4.87 -3.47
CA SER A 423 -4.20 -3.56 -3.35
C SER A 423 -3.41 -2.50 -4.13
N VAL A 424 -4.15 -1.62 -4.80
CA VAL A 424 -3.58 -0.49 -5.53
C VAL A 424 -3.66 0.72 -4.61
N THR A 425 -2.63 0.97 -3.81
CA THR A 425 -2.42 2.32 -3.29
C THR A 425 -1.27 2.94 -4.05
N ASN A 426 -1.58 3.79 -5.04
CA ASN A 426 -0.55 4.56 -5.72
C ASN A 426 -0.01 5.64 -4.77
N ASN A 427 0.71 5.23 -3.73
CA ASN A 427 1.30 6.08 -2.71
C ASN A 427 2.56 6.69 -3.33
N GLN A 428 2.37 7.80 -4.06
CA GLN A 428 3.45 8.61 -4.61
C GLN A 428 4.48 9.10 -3.55
N GLN A 429 4.22 8.87 -2.26
CA GLN A 429 5.21 9.09 -1.21
C GLN A 429 6.46 8.20 -1.34
N ASP A 430 6.38 7.02 -1.97
CA ASP A 430 7.50 6.06 -1.99
C ASP A 430 8.48 6.25 -3.19
N LEU A 431 8.03 6.87 -4.28
CA LEU A 431 8.88 7.17 -5.45
C LEU A 431 9.85 8.34 -5.21
N GLN A 432 9.54 9.26 -4.29
CA GLN A 432 10.44 10.36 -3.94
C GLN A 432 11.66 9.90 -3.12
N GLN A 433 11.60 8.74 -2.46
CA GLN A 433 12.72 8.24 -1.63
C GLN A 433 13.76 7.42 -2.43
N ARG A 434 13.39 6.84 -3.58
CA ARG A 434 14.28 5.90 -4.32
C ARG A 434 15.38 6.55 -5.14
N HIS A 435 15.31 7.85 -5.46
CA HIS A 435 16.39 8.56 -6.13
C HIS A 435 17.49 9.09 -5.19
N ILE A 436 17.38 8.88 -3.87
CA ILE A 436 18.36 9.36 -2.87
C ILE A 436 19.23 8.21 -2.30
N ALA A 437 18.99 6.96 -2.70
CA ALA A 437 19.68 5.79 -2.14
C ALA A 437 20.99 5.41 -2.85
N TYR A 438 21.96 6.33 -2.88
CA TYR A 438 23.38 5.96 -2.77
C TYR A 438 23.96 6.71 -1.58
N GLY A 439 23.89 6.09 -0.39
CA GLY A 439 24.50 6.65 0.81
C GLY A 439 23.83 6.24 2.12
N LYS A 440 24.34 5.14 2.71
CA LYS A 440 24.41 4.79 4.14
C LYS A 440 23.22 5.12 5.08
N ASN A 441 22.72 4.02 5.68
CA ASN A 441 22.24 3.88 7.06
C ASN A 441 21.45 5.05 7.66
N GLN A 442 20.11 4.95 7.72
CA GLN A 442 19.32 5.35 8.89
C GLN A 442 17.84 4.90 8.80
N ILE A 443 17.21 4.93 9.97
CA ILE A 443 15.95 4.33 10.43
C ILE A 443 14.72 4.99 9.76
N PRO A 444 13.64 4.25 9.39
CA PRO A 444 12.52 4.84 8.67
C PRO A 444 11.53 5.55 9.61
N ARG A 445 11.24 6.82 9.33
CA ARG A 445 10.01 7.54 9.75
C ARG A 445 9.45 8.35 8.58
N LYS A 446 8.13 8.58 8.65
CA LYS A 446 7.18 9.10 7.63
C LYS A 446 7.62 10.41 6.92
N PRO A 447 7.21 10.63 5.66
CA PRO A 447 7.55 11.84 4.91
C PRO A 447 6.78 13.06 5.39
N ILE A 448 7.51 14.12 5.74
CA ILE A 448 7.00 15.49 5.86
C ILE A 448 7.12 16.22 4.53
N SER A 449 6.07 16.99 4.19
CA SER A 449 6.10 17.98 3.12
C SER A 449 6.09 19.40 3.70
N TYR A 450 6.98 20.24 3.18
CA TYR A 450 7.11 21.67 3.44
C TYR A 450 6.23 22.47 2.45
N LEU A 451 5.69 23.62 2.88
CA LEU A 451 5.14 24.67 2.01
C LEU A 451 6.12 25.86 1.95
N PRO A 452 6.50 26.41 0.77
CA PRO A 452 7.36 27.59 0.66
C PRO A 452 6.57 28.92 0.68
N PHE A 453 7.08 29.89 1.45
CA PHE A 453 6.66 31.29 1.62
C PHE A 453 6.49 32.11 0.32
N THR A 454 7.05 31.63 -0.79
CA THR A 454 7.11 32.33 -2.07
C THR A 454 5.80 32.39 -2.85
N ARG A 455 4.79 31.55 -2.54
CA ARG A 455 3.48 31.62 -3.22
C ARG A 455 2.59 32.76 -2.70
N LEU A 456 2.80 33.20 -1.45
CA LEU A 456 1.97 34.24 -0.82
C LEU A 456 2.25 35.63 -1.40
N LEU A 457 3.48 35.92 -1.84
CA LEU A 457 3.90 37.25 -2.29
C LEU A 457 3.49 37.57 -3.74
N ASN A 458 3.26 36.56 -4.59
CA ASN A 458 2.85 36.77 -5.98
C ASN A 458 1.34 37.01 -6.16
N GLU A 459 0.49 36.54 -5.23
CA GLU A 459 -0.98 36.74 -5.30
C GLU A 459 -1.43 38.14 -4.84
N ILE A 460 -0.51 38.95 -4.29
CA ILE A 460 -0.75 40.33 -3.81
C ILE A 460 -0.17 41.43 -4.71
N SER A 461 0.32 41.09 -5.91
CA SER A 461 0.80 42.06 -6.92
C SER A 461 1.91 43.02 -6.47
N ILE A 462 2.85 42.56 -5.62
CA ILE A 462 3.96 43.41 -5.13
C ILE A 462 5.20 43.35 -6.05
N ILE A 463 5.24 42.49 -7.08
CA ILE A 463 6.39 42.38 -7.99
C ILE A 463 5.92 42.37 -9.45
N SER A 464 6.29 43.41 -10.20
CA SER A 464 6.20 43.47 -11.67
C SER A 464 7.43 42.82 -12.32
N ASP A 465 7.23 42.25 -13.50
CA ASP A 465 8.21 41.59 -14.36
C ASP A 465 9.63 42.18 -14.26
N ASP A 466 10.58 41.39 -13.75
CA ASP A 466 11.69 40.96 -14.59
C ASP A 466 12.53 39.86 -13.92
N ASN A 467 12.88 38.88 -14.76
CA ASN A 467 13.91 37.85 -14.57
C ASN A 467 13.70 36.71 -13.54
N ASN A 468 13.56 35.53 -14.16
CA ASN A 468 14.11 34.23 -13.78
C ASN A 468 13.39 33.35 -12.73
N LYS A 469 12.93 32.21 -13.29
CA LYS A 469 13.01 30.83 -12.78
C LYS A 469 11.98 30.38 -11.73
N ASN A 470 11.10 29.52 -12.27
CA ASN A 470 10.72 28.20 -11.75
C ASN A 470 9.69 28.09 -10.62
N VAL A 471 8.51 27.62 -11.07
CA VAL A 471 7.74 26.45 -10.58
C VAL A 471 6.42 26.75 -9.87
N LEU A 472 5.36 26.21 -10.48
CA LEU A 472 3.96 26.22 -10.06
C LEU A 472 3.65 25.16 -8.96
N PRO A 473 2.58 25.36 -8.16
CA PRO A 473 2.13 24.41 -7.11
C PRO A 473 0.63 23.99 -7.15
N TRP A 474 0.30 22.81 -6.60
CA TRP A 474 -1.03 22.33 -6.14
C TRP A 474 -0.74 21.09 -5.23
N MET A 475 -1.13 21.08 -3.94
CA MET A 475 -2.43 20.80 -3.27
C MET A 475 -2.75 19.31 -3.06
N TYR A 476 -2.91 18.95 -1.77
CA TYR A 476 -3.53 17.72 -1.24
C TYR A 476 -4.74 18.11 -0.38
N GLN A 477 -5.77 17.26 -0.33
CA GLN A 477 -6.92 17.37 0.56
C GLN A 477 -7.15 16.05 1.34
N ARG A 478 -7.41 16.22 2.64
CA ARG A 478 -7.99 15.35 3.70
C ARG A 478 -8.15 13.83 3.48
N LEU A 479 -7.66 13.08 4.48
CA LEU A 479 -8.17 11.75 4.86
C LEU A 479 -8.84 11.82 6.24
N ALA A 480 -9.95 11.11 6.38
CA ALA A 480 -10.73 10.98 7.59
C ALA A 480 -10.77 9.50 8.01
N HIS A 481 -10.56 9.28 9.30
CA HIS A 481 -10.94 8.14 10.15
C HIS A 481 -10.38 6.73 9.89
N THR A 482 -9.51 6.28 10.81
CA THR A 482 -9.44 4.89 11.28
C THR A 482 -10.00 4.84 12.70
N ASP A 483 -11.07 4.07 12.89
CA ASP A 483 -11.64 3.72 14.19
C ASP A 483 -10.72 2.75 14.92
N ILE A 484 -10.04 3.28 15.94
CA ILE A 484 -9.50 2.50 17.03
C ILE A 484 -10.65 2.38 18.04
N GLU A 485 -11.31 1.22 18.14
CA GLU A 485 -12.10 0.89 19.34
C GLU A 485 -11.14 0.43 20.45
N MET A 486 -10.33 1.37 20.96
CA MET A 486 -10.27 1.53 22.40
C MET A 486 -11.66 2.03 22.82
N GLU A 487 -12.08 1.95 24.08
CA GLU A 487 -13.18 2.81 24.56
C GLU A 487 -12.71 4.28 24.49
N ILE A 488 -12.49 4.79 23.28
CA ILE A 488 -12.39 6.20 22.98
C ILE A 488 -13.84 6.59 22.88
N ASN A 489 -14.27 7.47 23.77
CA ASN A 489 -15.41 8.32 23.51
C ASN A 489 -15.15 8.98 22.15
N ILE A 490 -15.66 8.39 21.05
CA ILE A 490 -15.45 8.86 19.68
C ILE A 490 -16.22 10.16 19.57
N ARG A 491 -15.57 11.23 20.01
CA ARG A 491 -15.98 12.58 19.70
C ARG A 491 -15.45 12.90 18.32
N ASN A 492 -16.21 13.69 17.58
CA ASN A 492 -15.75 14.21 16.30
C ASN A 492 -14.36 14.86 16.47
N PRO A 493 -13.44 14.65 15.51
CA PRO A 493 -12.13 15.29 15.51
C PRO A 493 -12.28 16.79 15.66
N LYS A 494 -11.45 17.36 16.53
CA LYS A 494 -11.41 18.78 16.81
C LYS A 494 -10.18 19.42 16.20
N ILE A 495 -10.29 20.71 15.91
CA ILE A 495 -9.18 21.58 15.55
C ILE A 495 -8.85 22.41 16.79
N ILE A 496 -7.66 22.21 17.34
CA ILE A 496 -7.25 22.77 18.63
C ILE A 496 -6.00 23.64 18.42
N LEU A 497 -6.06 24.88 18.88
CA LEU A 497 -4.91 25.78 18.94
C LEU A 497 -4.39 25.88 20.38
N PHE A 498 -3.10 25.66 20.55
CA PHE A 498 -2.33 26.06 21.73
C PHE A 498 -1.49 27.28 21.37
N ASP A 499 -1.79 28.41 21.98
CA ASP A 499 -1.05 29.66 21.84
C ASP A 499 -0.24 29.88 23.13
N LEU A 500 1.03 29.48 23.13
CA LEU A 500 1.90 29.60 24.29
C LEU A 500 2.69 30.90 24.17
N GLY A 501 2.50 31.80 25.15
CA GLY A 501 2.97 33.20 25.16
C GLY A 501 2.08 34.06 24.28
N SER A 502 0.79 34.04 24.62
CA SER A 502 -0.26 34.75 23.90
C SER A 502 -0.35 36.18 24.43
N SER A 503 -0.40 37.16 23.54
CA SER A 503 -0.83 38.51 23.92
C SER A 503 -2.36 38.59 24.03
N TYR A 504 -2.90 39.81 24.20
CA TYR A 504 -4.31 40.04 23.91
C TYR A 504 -4.67 39.52 22.51
N PHE A 505 -5.85 38.90 22.36
CA PHE A 505 -6.23 38.24 21.10
C PHE A 505 -6.07 39.13 19.87
N GLY A 506 -6.45 40.41 19.98
CA GLY A 506 -6.36 41.43 18.95
C GLY A 506 -5.06 42.24 18.93
N GLY A 507 -4.09 41.94 19.80
CA GLY A 507 -2.86 42.71 20.00
C GLY A 507 -2.93 43.64 21.22
N TRP A 508 -1.78 44.17 21.62
CA TRP A 508 -1.69 45.14 22.70
C TRP A 508 -2.25 46.50 22.26
N GLU A 509 -2.64 47.35 23.22
CA GLU A 509 -3.05 48.72 22.90
C GLU A 509 -1.93 49.45 22.16
N ASN A 510 -2.16 49.78 20.88
CA ASN A 510 -1.23 50.42 19.93
C ASN A 510 -0.17 49.49 19.28
N ASP A 511 -0.31 48.17 19.40
CA ASP A 511 0.59 47.24 18.72
C ASP A 511 -0.13 45.98 18.20
N ASP A 512 -0.53 46.03 16.93
CA ASP A 512 -1.11 44.91 16.18
C ASP A 512 -0.08 43.79 15.91
N THR A 513 1.22 44.01 16.14
CA THR A 513 2.28 43.05 15.77
C THR A 513 2.32 41.81 16.66
N ALA A 514 1.80 41.91 17.89
CA ALA A 514 1.75 40.79 18.83
C ALA A 514 0.46 39.94 18.74
N ALA A 515 -0.46 40.23 17.81
CA ALA A 515 -1.81 39.65 17.76
C ALA A 515 -1.88 38.21 17.20
N ALA A 516 -1.09 37.28 17.75
CA ALA A 516 -0.99 35.90 17.28
C ALA A 516 -2.37 35.21 17.22
N GLY A 517 -3.20 35.37 18.24
CA GLY A 517 -4.56 34.82 18.29
C GLY A 517 -5.45 35.27 17.12
N LYS A 518 -5.50 36.57 16.84
CA LYS A 518 -6.21 37.14 15.69
C LYS A 518 -5.62 36.67 14.37
N TRP A 519 -4.29 36.59 14.26
CA TRP A 519 -3.62 36.10 13.06
C TRP A 519 -4.04 34.65 12.73
N PHE A 520 -3.97 33.74 13.71
CA PHE A 520 -4.42 32.35 13.52
C PHE A 520 -5.90 32.28 13.16
N TYR A 521 -6.75 33.03 13.88
CA TYR A 521 -8.18 33.06 13.59
C TYR A 521 -8.47 33.52 12.15
N GLU A 522 -7.90 34.64 11.72
CA GLU A 522 -8.10 35.15 10.37
C GLU A 522 -7.51 34.23 9.30
N TYR A 523 -6.30 33.71 9.53
CA TYR A 523 -5.64 32.79 8.61
C TYR A 523 -6.50 31.57 8.34
N TYR A 524 -6.96 30.88 9.39
CA TYR A 524 -7.76 29.66 9.25
C TYR A 524 -9.19 29.95 8.76
N LYS A 525 -9.79 31.09 9.17
CA LYS A 525 -11.11 31.52 8.68
C LYS A 525 -11.12 31.75 7.17
N ARG A 526 -10.03 32.27 6.58
CA ARG A 526 -9.90 32.44 5.11
C ARG A 526 -10.01 31.11 4.35
N PHE A 527 -9.66 30.00 4.97
CA PHE A 527 -9.80 28.64 4.42
C PHE A 527 -11.10 27.94 4.84
N ASN A 528 -12.04 28.67 5.44
CA ASN A 528 -13.28 28.14 6.00
C ASN A 528 -13.02 27.03 7.05
N VAL A 529 -11.93 27.16 7.81
CA VAL A 529 -11.59 26.29 8.92
C VAL A 529 -11.91 27.02 10.24
N LYS A 530 -12.64 26.34 11.12
CA LYS A 530 -12.99 26.87 12.45
C LYS A 530 -12.27 26.06 13.52
N PHE A 531 -11.82 26.74 14.56
CA PHE A 531 -11.30 26.08 15.75
C PHE A 531 -12.47 25.53 16.59
N ASP A 532 -12.26 24.37 17.19
CA ASP A 532 -13.15 23.80 18.20
C ASP A 532 -12.69 24.18 19.61
N ARG A 533 -11.43 24.57 19.76
CA ARG A 533 -10.85 25.06 21.01
C ARG A 533 -9.60 25.89 20.77
N ILE A 534 -9.45 26.97 21.52
CA ILE A 534 -8.22 27.77 21.58
C ILE A 534 -7.81 27.87 23.05
N ILE A 535 -6.55 27.52 23.34
CA ILE A 535 -5.97 27.61 24.68
C ILE A 535 -4.77 28.54 24.60
N ALA A 536 -4.85 29.66 25.29
CA ALA A 536 -3.82 30.67 25.35
C ALA A 536 -3.16 30.66 26.73
N PHE A 537 -1.82 30.61 26.76
CA PHE A 537 -1.04 30.78 27.98
C PHE A 537 -0.31 32.12 27.93
N GLU A 538 -0.38 32.88 29.01
CA GLU A 538 0.38 34.13 29.14
C GLU A 538 0.87 34.33 30.56
N PHE A 539 2.16 34.65 30.72
CA PHE A 539 2.78 34.91 32.02
C PHE A 539 2.44 36.30 32.56
N SER A 540 2.40 37.29 31.68
CA SER A 540 2.10 38.70 32.00
C SER A 540 0.64 38.86 32.40
N SER A 541 0.36 39.54 33.50
CA SER A 541 -1.03 39.73 33.95
C SER A 541 -1.84 40.57 32.94
N LEU A 542 -2.73 39.92 32.20
CA LEU A 542 -3.67 40.56 31.27
C LEU A 542 -4.92 41.02 32.03
N ASN A 543 -5.48 42.16 31.62
CA ASN A 543 -6.81 42.55 32.08
C ASN A 543 -7.83 41.60 31.44
N GLN A 544 -8.58 40.88 32.28
CA GLN A 544 -9.55 39.92 31.80
C GLN A 544 -10.64 40.59 30.96
N HIS A 545 -11.17 41.74 31.38
CA HIS A 545 -12.24 42.39 30.62
C HIS A 545 -11.79 42.66 29.17
N ASP A 546 -10.62 43.26 29.02
CA ASP A 546 -10.08 43.66 27.73
C ASP A 546 -9.70 42.44 26.87
N ALA A 547 -9.15 41.39 27.48
CA ALA A 547 -8.82 40.14 26.78
C ALA A 547 -10.03 39.41 26.22
N TRP A 548 -11.16 39.44 26.94
CA TRP A 548 -12.39 38.78 26.48
C TRP A 548 -13.21 39.67 25.53
N GLU A 549 -13.16 41.00 25.68
CA GLU A 549 -13.88 41.96 24.82
C GLU A 549 -13.38 41.94 23.36
N GLN A 550 -12.09 41.67 23.15
CA GLN A 550 -11.49 41.60 21.81
C GLN A 550 -11.88 40.35 21.00
N LEU A 551 -12.47 39.33 21.63
CA LEU A 551 -12.73 38.05 20.96
C LEU A 551 -13.91 38.16 19.98
N PRO A 552 -13.75 37.65 18.75
CA PRO A 552 -14.88 37.46 17.85
C PRO A 552 -15.98 36.61 18.48
N SER A 553 -17.24 36.92 18.17
CA SER A 553 -18.41 36.23 18.74
C SER A 553 -18.39 34.70 18.60
N ASP A 554 -17.77 34.17 17.55
CA ASP A 554 -17.62 32.73 17.30
C ASP A 554 -16.42 32.10 18.03
N VAL A 555 -15.45 32.90 18.48
CA VAL A 555 -14.27 32.46 19.25
C VAL A 555 -14.52 32.53 20.75
N PHE A 556 -15.29 33.51 21.21
CA PHE A 556 -15.63 33.71 22.62
C PHE A 556 -16.01 32.41 23.37
N PRO A 557 -16.88 31.50 22.86
CA PRO A 557 -17.26 30.30 23.60
C PRO A 557 -16.21 29.17 23.60
N ILE A 558 -15.17 29.26 22.78
CA ILE A 558 -14.17 28.19 22.59
C ILE A 558 -12.76 28.59 23.05
N TYR A 559 -12.59 29.83 23.49
CA TYR A 559 -11.32 30.39 23.96
C TYR A 559 -11.13 30.10 25.46
N THR A 560 -9.90 29.76 25.84
CA THR A 560 -9.50 29.55 27.23
C THR A 560 -8.19 30.29 27.47
N LEU A 561 -8.25 31.39 28.24
CA LEU A 561 -7.06 32.11 28.69
C LEU A 561 -6.57 31.54 30.03
N ILE A 562 -5.34 31.05 30.04
CA ILE A 562 -4.61 30.62 31.23
C ILE A 562 -3.53 31.66 31.47
N ASN A 563 -3.87 32.67 32.27
CA ASN A 563 -2.97 33.78 32.56
C ASN A 563 -1.96 33.42 33.67
N VAL A 564 -1.23 32.33 33.43
CA VAL A 564 -0.14 31.80 34.26
C VAL A 564 0.93 31.29 33.29
N GLY A 565 2.21 31.52 33.62
CA GLY A 565 3.32 31.00 32.81
C GLY A 565 3.34 29.47 32.75
N VAL A 566 3.82 28.95 31.63
CA VAL A 566 4.04 27.51 31.47
C VAL A 566 5.19 27.00 32.34
N THR A 567 5.16 25.72 32.68
CA THR A 567 6.22 25.08 33.49
C THR A 567 6.77 23.84 32.80
N GLU A 568 8.01 23.46 33.11
CA GLU A 568 8.63 22.22 32.58
C GLU A 568 7.85 20.97 33.01
N SER A 569 7.20 20.97 34.17
CA SER A 569 6.44 19.82 34.67
C SER A 569 5.23 20.26 35.51
N GLY A 570 4.34 19.33 35.84
CA GLY A 570 3.16 19.59 36.67
C GLY A 570 1.97 20.14 35.87
N LYS A 571 1.04 20.80 36.57
CA LYS A 571 -0.27 21.20 36.02
C LYS A 571 -0.23 22.27 34.94
N PHE A 572 0.83 23.09 34.92
CA PHE A 572 1.05 24.16 33.95
C PHE A 572 2.04 23.76 32.85
N ASN A 573 2.41 22.47 32.77
CA ASN A 573 3.07 21.95 31.59
C ASN A 573 2.04 21.83 30.44
N PRO A 574 2.28 22.47 29.28
CA PRO A 574 1.31 22.49 28.18
C PRO A 574 1.09 21.11 27.56
N TRP A 575 2.08 20.22 27.61
CA TRP A 575 1.98 18.87 27.07
C TRP A 575 1.17 17.93 27.96
N ALA A 576 1.27 18.08 29.29
CA ALA A 576 0.39 17.38 30.22
C ALA A 576 -1.08 17.74 29.95
N MET A 577 -1.36 19.01 29.65
CA MET A 577 -2.70 19.44 29.23
C MET A 577 -3.07 18.85 27.87
N LEU A 578 -2.19 18.94 26.87
CA LEU A 578 -2.40 18.40 25.53
C LEU A 578 -2.81 16.92 25.57
N GLN A 579 -2.08 16.11 26.35
CA GLN A 579 -2.36 14.67 26.52
C GLN A 579 -3.73 14.37 27.15
N THR A 580 -4.29 15.32 27.92
CA THR A 580 -5.63 15.14 28.52
C THR A 580 -6.76 15.57 27.60
N ILE A 581 -6.52 16.52 26.69
CA ILE A 581 -7.58 17.14 25.89
C ILE A 581 -7.62 16.66 24.44
N ALA A 582 -6.46 16.27 23.88
CA ALA A 582 -6.31 15.92 22.49
C ALA A 582 -6.27 14.39 22.30
N GLN A 583 -6.74 13.95 21.14
CA GLN A 583 -6.66 12.58 20.67
C GLN A 583 -5.87 12.54 19.36
N PRO A 584 -5.28 11.40 18.96
CA PRO A 584 -4.50 11.31 17.72
C PRO A 584 -5.27 11.64 16.43
N SER A 585 -6.60 11.70 16.49
CA SER A 585 -7.46 12.11 15.37
C SER A 585 -7.72 13.62 15.30
N ASP A 586 -7.46 14.36 16.38
CA ASP A 586 -7.60 15.83 16.39
C ASP A 586 -6.50 16.48 15.54
N HIS A 587 -6.76 17.70 15.07
CA HIS A 587 -5.77 18.53 14.41
C HIS A 587 -5.23 19.57 15.39
N VAL A 588 -3.98 19.42 15.83
CA VAL A 588 -3.41 20.29 16.87
C VAL A 588 -2.35 21.22 16.29
N ILE A 589 -2.54 22.51 16.51
CA ILE A 589 -1.61 23.59 16.15
C ILE A 589 -1.06 24.17 17.44
N VAL A 590 0.26 24.32 17.49
CA VAL A 590 0.98 24.87 18.64
C VAL A 590 1.79 26.08 18.18
N LYS A 591 1.61 27.24 18.80
CA LYS A 591 2.58 28.34 18.82
C LYS A 591 3.36 28.25 20.13
N LEU A 592 4.69 28.26 20.04
CA LEU A 592 5.59 28.33 21.19
C LEU A 592 6.50 29.54 21.00
N ASP A 593 6.23 30.57 21.77
CA ASP A 593 7.05 31.77 21.90
C ASP A 593 6.58 32.42 23.21
N ILE A 594 7.33 32.19 24.28
CA ILE A 594 7.06 32.60 25.66
C ILE A 594 8.19 33.48 26.22
N ASP A 595 9.01 34.06 25.34
CA ASP A 595 10.15 34.91 25.65
C ASP A 595 11.17 34.28 26.63
N THR A 596 11.21 32.96 26.73
CA THR A 596 12.06 32.23 27.69
C THR A 596 12.74 31.04 27.00
N SER A 597 13.77 31.34 26.20
CA SER A 597 14.52 30.37 25.37
C SER A 597 14.91 29.07 26.09
N ALA A 598 15.39 29.13 27.34
CA ALA A 598 15.79 27.94 28.10
C ALA A 598 14.60 27.00 28.38
N LEU A 599 13.44 27.56 28.70
CA LEU A 599 12.22 26.80 28.96
C LEU A 599 11.60 26.29 27.66
N GLU A 600 11.57 27.10 26.61
CA GLU A 600 11.13 26.69 25.26
C GLU A 600 11.93 25.50 24.75
N ASN A 601 13.25 25.57 24.83
CA ASN A 601 14.13 24.48 24.42
C ASN A 601 13.89 23.22 25.24
N THR A 602 13.57 23.36 26.52
CA THR A 602 13.18 22.24 27.38
C THR A 602 11.85 21.62 26.94
N LEU A 603 10.84 22.45 26.62
CA LEU A 603 9.55 21.99 26.11
C LEU A 603 9.66 21.33 24.73
N ILE A 604 10.48 21.88 23.83
CA ILE A 604 10.80 21.28 22.53
C ILE A 604 11.52 19.95 22.70
N LYS A 605 12.45 19.85 23.66
CA LYS A 605 13.13 18.59 23.97
C LYS A 605 12.13 17.53 24.43
N GLN A 606 11.12 17.89 25.23
CA GLN A 606 10.05 16.96 25.61
C GLN A 606 9.29 16.42 24.38
N ILE A 607 8.93 17.30 23.42
CA ILE A 607 8.32 16.89 22.14
C ILE A 607 9.26 15.90 21.41
N LEU A 608 10.55 16.21 21.33
CA LEU A 608 11.53 15.37 20.62
C LEU A 608 11.69 13.98 21.25
N THR A 609 11.59 13.88 22.58
CA THR A 609 11.90 12.66 23.32
C THR A 609 10.68 11.80 23.65
N ASP A 610 9.48 12.38 23.74
CA ASP A 610 8.28 11.68 24.21
C ASP A 610 7.28 11.43 23.06
N PRO A 611 7.12 10.17 22.61
CA PRO A 611 6.12 9.77 21.61
C PRO A 611 4.68 10.10 21.95
N SER A 612 4.34 10.12 23.24
CA SER A 612 2.97 10.43 23.67
C SER A 612 2.62 11.91 23.52
N ILE A 613 3.62 12.78 23.32
CA ILE A 613 3.45 14.21 23.06
C ILE A 613 3.47 14.47 21.55
N HIS A 614 4.53 14.05 20.83
CA HIS A 614 4.66 14.42 19.41
C HIS A 614 3.65 13.75 18.47
N ILE A 615 3.03 12.63 18.85
CA ILE A 615 1.93 12.03 18.08
C ILE A 615 0.67 12.90 18.06
N LEU A 616 0.54 13.82 19.02
CA LEU A 616 -0.63 14.68 19.19
C LEU A 616 -0.47 16.05 18.53
N ILE A 617 0.70 16.39 17.95
CA ILE A 617 0.97 17.72 17.39
C ILE A 617 1.10 17.60 15.87
N ASP A 618 0.23 18.32 15.13
CA ASP A 618 0.30 18.36 13.67
C ASP A 618 1.16 19.51 13.16
N GLU A 619 1.02 20.69 13.78
CA GLU A 619 1.72 21.92 13.43
C GLU A 619 2.36 22.56 14.65
N LEU A 620 3.59 23.02 14.47
CA LEU A 620 4.34 23.73 15.50
C LEU A 620 4.97 24.98 14.89
N LEU A 621 4.65 26.14 15.43
CA LEU A 621 5.27 27.41 15.13
C LEU A 621 6.13 27.76 16.34
N PHE A 622 7.43 27.81 16.15
CA PHE A 622 8.38 27.98 17.24
C PHE A 622 9.36 29.10 16.92
N GLU A 623 9.49 30.06 17.84
CA GLU A 623 10.50 31.11 17.77
C GLU A 623 11.82 30.62 18.38
N HIS A 624 12.64 29.98 17.55
CA HIS A 624 13.90 29.45 18.03
C HIS A 624 14.96 30.56 18.07
N HIS A 625 15.21 31.06 19.27
CA HIS A 625 16.25 32.04 19.57
C HIS A 625 17.65 31.51 19.23
N VAL A 626 18.26 32.00 18.14
CA VAL A 626 19.59 31.57 17.67
C VAL A 626 20.52 32.73 17.35
N THR A 627 21.82 32.46 17.45
CA THR A 627 22.89 33.38 17.09
C THR A 627 22.99 33.55 15.56
N VAL A 628 22.40 34.64 15.06
CA VAL A 628 22.50 35.06 13.66
C VAL A 628 22.51 36.58 13.60
N ASN A 629 23.49 37.16 12.89
CA ASN A 629 23.79 38.59 12.95
C ASN A 629 22.58 39.48 12.62
N GLU A 630 21.73 39.01 11.71
CA GLU A 630 20.53 39.68 11.25
C GLU A 630 19.44 39.79 12.33
N MET A 631 19.43 38.87 13.30
CA MET A 631 18.42 38.82 14.38
C MET A 631 18.92 39.37 15.71
N ILE A 632 20.23 39.61 15.88
CA ILE A 632 20.81 40.19 17.10
C ILE A 632 20.10 41.48 17.57
N PRO A 633 19.71 42.43 16.68
CA PRO A 633 19.00 43.63 17.12
C PRO A 633 17.61 43.36 17.72
N TYR A 634 17.00 42.23 17.39
CA TYR A 634 15.65 41.84 17.82
C TYR A 634 15.67 40.95 19.07
N TRP A 635 16.79 40.25 19.35
CA TRP A 635 16.97 39.44 20.56
C TRP A 635 17.29 40.23 21.83
N GLY A 636 17.41 41.56 21.74
CA GLY A 636 17.71 42.43 22.88
C GLY A 636 18.99 42.02 23.61
N ASP A 637 19.01 42.18 24.93
CA ASP A 637 20.18 41.88 25.78
C ASP A 637 20.48 40.37 25.93
N MET A 638 19.66 39.48 25.34
CA MET A 638 19.81 38.03 25.49
C MET A 638 20.82 37.40 24.53
N TRP A 639 21.31 38.14 23.53
CA TRP A 639 22.17 37.60 22.46
C TRP A 639 23.45 36.92 22.96
N ASP A 640 24.06 37.42 24.05
CA ASP A 640 25.27 36.86 24.68
C ASP A 640 25.02 35.50 25.38
N SER A 641 23.76 35.14 25.63
CA SER A 641 23.37 33.89 26.30
C SER A 641 22.85 32.79 25.36
N LEU A 642 22.72 33.11 24.07
CA LEU A 642 22.24 32.17 23.04
C LEU A 642 23.36 31.19 22.68
N ASN A 643 23.14 29.91 22.97
CA ASN A 643 24.13 28.86 22.70
C ASN A 643 23.96 28.20 21.32
N ASP A 644 22.79 28.35 20.70
CA ASP A 644 22.45 27.67 19.46
C ASP A 644 22.67 28.58 18.24
N SER A 645 23.25 28.02 17.18
CA SER A 645 23.45 28.70 15.91
C SER A 645 22.27 28.50 14.96
N LEU A 646 22.21 29.29 13.88
CA LEU A 646 21.23 29.06 12.81
C LEU A 646 21.28 27.60 12.28
N LYS A 647 22.47 27.00 12.23
CA LYS A 647 22.64 25.59 11.86
C LYS A 647 21.94 24.65 12.85
N ASP A 648 22.02 24.94 14.14
CA ASP A 648 21.37 24.15 15.18
C ASP A 648 19.85 24.27 15.09
N SER A 649 19.33 25.46 14.73
CA SER A 649 17.93 25.64 14.36
C SER A 649 17.52 24.75 13.19
N TYR A 650 18.27 24.75 12.08
CA TYR A 650 17.96 23.86 10.95
C TYR A 650 17.97 22.38 11.32
N ILE A 651 18.91 21.96 12.19
CA ILE A 651 18.97 20.59 12.70
C ILE A 651 17.75 20.28 13.58
N LEU A 652 17.37 21.20 14.47
CA LEU A 652 16.24 21.07 15.38
C LEU A 652 14.92 20.96 14.63
N PHE A 653 14.64 21.90 13.73
CA PHE A 653 13.45 21.87 12.90
C PHE A 653 13.41 20.65 11.98
N LYS A 654 14.57 20.19 11.49
CA LYS A 654 14.66 18.92 10.75
C LYS A 654 14.28 17.73 11.64
N LYS A 655 14.74 17.68 12.89
CA LYS A 655 14.38 16.61 13.84
C LYS A 655 12.89 16.61 14.15
N LEU A 656 12.31 17.77 14.47
CA LEU A 656 10.87 17.92 14.69
C LEU A 656 10.07 17.44 13.46
N ARG A 657 10.55 17.79 12.26
CA ARG A 657 9.94 17.30 11.03
C ARG A 657 10.18 15.80 10.78
N GLN A 658 11.26 15.20 11.25
CA GLN A 658 11.41 13.73 11.18
C GLN A 658 10.41 12.99 12.09
N LEU A 659 9.79 13.68 13.05
CA LEU A 659 8.76 13.12 13.93
C LEU A 659 7.34 13.21 13.35
N GLY A 660 7.13 13.92 12.24
CA GLY A 660 5.81 14.09 11.62
C GLY A 660 5.14 15.44 11.88
N ILE A 661 5.77 16.32 12.67
CA ILE A 661 5.28 17.67 12.98
C ILE A 661 5.64 18.64 11.85
N ARG A 662 4.65 19.38 11.32
CA ARG A 662 4.90 20.53 10.44
C ARG A 662 5.43 21.69 11.28
N ALA A 663 6.74 21.67 11.51
CA ALA A 663 7.43 22.69 12.30
C ALA A 663 7.83 23.88 11.41
N HIS A 664 7.48 25.10 11.84
CA HIS A 664 7.72 26.37 11.17
C HIS A 664 8.38 27.35 12.15
N SER A 665 9.28 28.20 11.64
CA SER A 665 9.74 29.33 12.46
C SER A 665 8.56 30.25 12.70
N TRP A 666 8.33 30.63 13.95
CA TRP A 666 7.56 31.82 14.25
C TRP A 666 8.49 33.03 14.06
N PRO A 667 8.07 34.05 13.29
CA PRO A 667 8.92 35.17 12.89
C PRO A 667 8.95 36.32 13.90
#